data_AF-A0A235F903-F1
#
_entry.id   AF-A0A235F903-F1
#
_cell.length_a   1.000
_cell.length_b   1.000
_cell.length_c   1.000
_cell.angle_alpha   90.00
_cell.angle_beta   90.00
_cell.angle_gamma   90.00
#
_symmetry.space_group_name_H-M   'P 1'
#
loop_
_entity.id
_entity.type
_entity.pdbx_description
1 polymer ?
#
loop_
_entity_poly.entity_id
_entity_poly.type
_entity_poly.pdbx_seq_one_letter_code
_entity_poly.pdbx_strand_id
1 'polypeptide(L)'
;MILQEVNKPFIAFSSILKAHSLQLKQDFLTSKKLLIDYMPNENEQTLYYIASWVWSAIQHDKRSGEKDLTVEHSSHMDVLIKRICRSWEIPQINIWESMCEKDIYFSNLGISYAALLAAKQFLRKNELQSTLTEIRDYLFENGLKGGMLISSPSRKTVSTDLLAAVMPFGLFSPEDLVMVEAVKEIENRLVSNEGVYRTAGENAASPASTAWLALYFTEKGDLKKARHYYQQSLQKPAEAKEKVLTESLIEMVSFYLEEHREDIQTYQIMHNPFGHDNHYEPQATERFPKHPLEGQDVTVYAEIWPDSADELTVKVRSGDMVKEVSCSREKGSIWKANIGSFEDTEAEYIFFARKNGDVVAESDRYSFSPLKLNAVKSVAFYGRQDAMYWFEGEDLLNLSPVYIGIHTAEGLSSSFTVQFEEPFVAEKTSSSLMLDKSEVFVLYLKEYCYKLKKEPLSLQVTDYSGKILLESCTKTHHPISWLIDSKIEKKKLQFNFAISEDEKFYGFGERYNSLDQRGNVLDCYVYNQYRDQGTRTYMPVPYYISSKGYGMWINTLRLSSFDLGHQLNDLLQVECEVTDSDSSIQIHFFYGEPKQVCEQFTLQTGKPILPPVWAFGPWMSSNNWDRDSVVREQVRLTKELQIPSTVLVLEQWSDEATYYIFNDAEYEVKEREDYHRYEDYHFPEWGRWPDPKGLTDYLHENGLRLILWQIPIQKYLNRQHHLQKDTDEAYMLEKEYMVKNSDGTPYRMPEGWFKESLLMDFSSDEGKQWWFNKRQYLLDIGVDGFKTDGGEFVFGKQLQFADGRNGDEMRNQYPNDYIQAYYDFAANHKKGDAMTFSRAGYTGAQKFPAHWAGDERSTFEAFQRSLIAGLSSGLSGIPFWGWDLGGFNGDIPSAELFIRSAQMAAFCPIMQYHAESKAEFNQDRTPWNIAERTGNPYAIEGYRFFANVRMNLLPYIYHQARISSETGVPLMRPLCLEFPEDSSVKTIFDEYMFGESLLVAPVIEEGSTERNVYFPDGTWYSLWTEEVVVGPAYRRVKAPLNTIPVFVKRGTVLLMNTDETLQLGSWVGNEIDSYKTPVARIYLEDGLNVEITDHLNQVLSVEAKIVDEEWSVEISTTIGGLKLLFLESQLSANQTLTINHKKVNVSDLERLDGGWVSCKKI
;
A
#
# COMPACT_ATOMS: atom_id res chain seq x y z
N MET A 1 54.01 -17.28 17.61
CA MET A 1 54.26 -16.47 18.83
C MET A 1 53.17 -16.80 19.83
N ILE A 2 53.56 -17.11 21.06
CA ILE A 2 52.70 -17.61 22.15
C ILE A 2 51.65 -16.54 22.49
N LEU A 3 50.44 -16.70 21.96
CA LEU A 3 49.24 -16.05 22.48
C LEU A 3 48.70 -16.98 23.57
N GLN A 4 48.53 -16.45 24.78
CA GLN A 4 47.94 -17.16 25.92
C GLN A 4 46.64 -17.88 25.48
N GLU A 5 46.38 -19.08 26.03
CA GLU A 5 45.18 -19.89 25.74
C GLU A 5 43.85 -19.11 25.77
N VAL A 6 43.83 -17.96 26.45
CA VAL A 6 42.68 -17.05 26.62
C VAL A 6 42.26 -16.32 25.32
N ASN A 7 43.16 -16.05 24.37
CA ASN A 7 42.81 -15.34 23.12
C ASN A 7 42.60 -16.28 21.92
N LYS A 8 42.67 -17.61 22.13
CA LYS A 8 42.61 -18.60 21.05
C LYS A 8 41.31 -18.51 20.22
N PRO A 9 40.11 -18.36 20.83
CA PRO A 9 38.86 -18.35 20.06
C PRO A 9 38.69 -17.14 19.15
N PHE A 10 39.03 -15.92 19.60
CA PHE A 10 38.97 -14.72 18.74
C PHE A 10 39.96 -14.76 17.58
N ILE A 11 41.19 -15.24 17.80
CA ILE A 11 42.17 -15.43 16.73
C ILE A 11 41.63 -16.42 15.71
N ALA A 12 41.06 -17.54 16.17
CA ALA A 12 40.50 -18.55 15.29
C ALA A 12 39.31 -18.00 14.49
N PHE A 13 38.37 -17.30 15.12
CA PHE A 13 37.27 -16.61 14.44
C PHE A 13 37.76 -15.64 13.36
N SER A 14 38.76 -14.81 13.69
CA SER A 14 39.36 -13.86 12.75
C SER A 14 40.00 -14.58 11.55
N SER A 15 40.73 -15.66 11.78
CA SER A 15 41.34 -16.49 10.73
C SER A 15 40.31 -17.26 9.90
N ILE A 16 39.17 -17.63 10.47
CA ILE A 16 38.05 -18.26 9.75
C ILE A 16 37.37 -17.26 8.81
N LEU A 17 37.18 -16.02 9.25
CA LEU A 17 36.70 -14.95 8.37
C LEU A 17 37.72 -14.63 7.28
N LYS A 18 39.03 -14.70 7.57
CA LYS A 18 40.07 -14.63 6.53
C LYS A 18 39.94 -15.76 5.51
N ALA A 19 39.64 -16.98 5.97
CA ALA A 19 39.40 -18.10 5.07
C ALA A 19 38.18 -17.83 4.17
N HIS A 20 37.15 -17.15 4.69
CA HIS A 20 35.99 -16.74 3.91
C HIS A 20 36.31 -15.65 2.88
N SER A 21 37.07 -14.60 3.25
CA SER A 21 37.49 -13.58 2.28
C SER A 21 38.33 -14.17 1.13
N LEU A 22 39.15 -15.19 1.42
CA LEU A 22 39.87 -15.96 0.41
C LEU A 22 38.94 -16.80 -0.48
N GLN A 23 37.86 -17.37 0.06
CA GLN A 23 36.83 -18.07 -0.73
C GLN A 23 36.16 -17.12 -1.73
N LEU A 24 35.85 -15.89 -1.32
CA LEU A 24 35.28 -14.88 -2.22
C LEU A 24 36.24 -14.58 -3.38
N LYS A 25 37.54 -14.55 -3.12
CA LYS A 25 38.60 -14.34 -4.11
C LYS A 25 39.03 -15.61 -4.86
N GLN A 26 38.31 -16.73 -4.70
CA GLN A 26 38.60 -18.03 -5.30
C GLN A 26 39.98 -18.64 -4.93
N ASP A 27 40.61 -18.21 -3.83
CA ASP A 27 41.81 -18.85 -3.27
C ASP A 27 41.42 -19.98 -2.30
N PHE A 28 40.89 -21.06 -2.87
CA PHE A 28 40.42 -22.22 -2.12
C PHE A 28 41.59 -22.96 -1.44
N LEU A 29 42.77 -23.04 -2.04
CA LEU A 29 43.90 -23.76 -1.45
C LEU A 29 44.32 -23.15 -0.10
N THR A 30 44.48 -21.82 -0.05
CA THR A 30 44.84 -21.14 1.20
C THR A 30 43.69 -21.16 2.21
N SER A 31 42.44 -21.02 1.73
CA SER A 31 41.25 -21.12 2.57
C SER A 31 41.15 -22.49 3.26
N LYS A 32 41.30 -23.60 2.51
CA LYS A 32 41.27 -24.97 3.04
C LYS A 32 42.34 -25.16 4.11
N LYS A 33 43.56 -24.69 3.85
CA LYS A 33 44.66 -24.76 4.82
C LYS A 33 44.32 -24.04 6.13
N LEU A 34 43.80 -22.81 6.06
CA LEU A 34 43.39 -22.07 7.25
C LEU A 34 42.27 -22.78 8.02
N LEU A 35 41.27 -23.33 7.32
CA LEU A 35 40.19 -24.09 7.95
C LEU A 35 40.71 -25.35 8.65
N ILE A 36 41.70 -26.05 8.09
CA ILE A 36 42.34 -27.20 8.75
C ILE A 36 43.15 -26.74 9.98
N ASP A 37 43.97 -25.69 9.83
CA ASP A 37 44.84 -25.16 10.90
C ASP A 37 44.02 -24.68 12.12
N TYR A 38 42.81 -24.19 11.89
CA TYR A 38 41.90 -23.68 12.92
C TYR A 38 40.68 -24.57 13.15
N MET A 39 40.71 -25.86 12.78
CA MET A 39 39.61 -26.79 13.04
C MET A 39 39.36 -26.94 14.56
N PRO A 40 38.14 -26.66 15.07
CA PRO A 40 37.81 -26.83 16.48
C PRO A 40 38.00 -28.29 16.91
N ASN A 41 38.54 -28.52 18.10
CA ASN A 41 38.56 -29.87 18.67
C ASN A 41 37.22 -30.19 19.35
N GLU A 42 36.94 -31.46 19.64
CA GLU A 42 35.67 -31.92 20.22
C GLU A 42 35.37 -31.33 21.62
N ASN A 43 36.39 -30.84 22.33
CA ASN A 43 36.28 -30.25 23.67
C ASN A 43 36.15 -28.72 23.65
N GLU A 44 36.25 -28.07 22.49
CA GLU A 44 36.03 -26.63 22.36
C GLU A 44 34.63 -26.26 22.88
N GLN A 45 34.55 -25.17 23.65
CA GLN A 45 33.30 -24.70 24.27
C GLN A 45 32.84 -23.36 23.69
N THR A 46 33.68 -22.69 22.92
CA THR A 46 33.38 -21.34 22.41
C THR A 46 32.47 -21.43 21.19
N LEU A 47 31.21 -21.06 21.39
CA LEU A 47 30.15 -21.25 20.40
C LEU A 47 30.41 -20.53 19.07
N TYR A 48 30.75 -19.24 19.09
CA TYR A 48 30.99 -18.47 17.85
C TYR A 48 32.18 -19.01 17.05
N TYR A 49 33.19 -19.60 17.72
CA TYR A 49 34.32 -20.24 17.05
C TYR A 49 33.87 -21.53 16.35
N ILE A 50 33.16 -22.40 17.05
CA ILE A 50 32.62 -23.64 16.46
C ILE A 50 31.69 -23.32 15.28
N ALA A 51 30.74 -22.41 15.49
CA ALA A 51 29.73 -22.07 14.50
C ALA A 51 30.33 -21.39 13.27
N SER A 52 31.25 -20.42 13.44
CA SER A 52 31.92 -19.77 12.30
C SER A 52 32.73 -20.76 11.47
N TRP A 53 33.39 -21.74 12.11
CA TRP A 53 34.13 -22.78 11.39
C TRP A 53 33.20 -23.67 10.57
N VAL A 54 32.13 -24.19 11.17
CA VAL A 54 31.13 -25.02 10.48
C VAL A 54 30.56 -24.28 9.28
N TRP A 55 30.15 -23.03 9.49
CA TRP A 55 29.64 -22.18 8.42
C TRP A 55 30.67 -22.00 7.30
N SER A 56 31.90 -21.58 7.62
CA SER A 56 32.94 -21.28 6.61
C SER A 56 33.42 -22.52 5.87
N ALA A 57 33.47 -23.69 6.51
CA ALA A 57 33.79 -24.97 5.86
C ALA A 57 32.71 -25.36 4.84
N ILE A 58 31.43 -25.13 5.16
CA ILE A 58 30.33 -25.34 4.20
C ILE A 58 30.39 -24.33 3.06
N GLN A 59 30.63 -23.05 3.35
CA GLN A 59 30.79 -22.01 2.32
C GLN A 59 31.97 -22.31 1.38
N HIS A 60 33.06 -22.87 1.91
CA HIS A 60 34.21 -23.30 1.14
C HIS A 60 33.81 -24.34 0.09
N ASP A 61 33.26 -25.48 0.53
CA ASP A 61 32.87 -26.58 -0.36
C ASP A 61 31.78 -26.14 -1.35
N LYS A 62 30.85 -25.27 -0.91
CA LYS A 62 29.81 -24.71 -1.78
C LYS A 62 30.40 -23.88 -2.93
N ARG A 63 31.44 -23.08 -2.65
CA ARG A 63 32.04 -22.16 -3.64
C ARG A 63 33.09 -22.84 -4.51
N SER A 64 33.85 -23.80 -3.97
CA SER A 64 34.83 -24.57 -4.76
C SER A 64 34.14 -25.59 -5.68
N GLY A 65 32.95 -26.06 -5.30
CA GLY A 65 32.30 -27.21 -5.95
C GLY A 65 32.94 -28.56 -5.57
N GLU A 66 33.96 -28.53 -4.69
CA GLU A 66 34.67 -29.69 -4.19
C GLU A 66 34.16 -30.03 -2.78
N LYS A 67 33.90 -31.31 -2.50
CA LYS A 67 33.39 -31.75 -1.19
C LYS A 67 34.53 -32.13 -0.25
N ASP A 68 35.48 -31.23 -0.10
CA ASP A 68 36.77 -31.50 0.48
C ASP A 68 36.79 -31.42 2.00
N LEU A 69 35.99 -30.55 2.63
CA LEU A 69 35.96 -30.41 4.09
C LEU A 69 34.73 -31.10 4.70
N THR A 70 33.58 -30.96 4.06
CA THR A 70 32.30 -31.49 4.57
C THR A 70 32.21 -33.02 4.48
N VAL A 71 32.87 -33.65 3.50
CA VAL A 71 32.90 -35.13 3.38
C VAL A 71 34.09 -35.73 4.12
N GLU A 72 35.31 -35.21 3.92
CA GLU A 72 36.53 -35.74 4.57
C GLU A 72 36.43 -35.68 6.11
N HIS A 73 35.76 -34.65 6.65
CA HIS A 73 35.58 -34.45 8.09
C HIS A 73 34.12 -34.58 8.55
N SER A 74 33.27 -35.29 7.78
CA SER A 74 31.83 -35.43 8.05
C SER A 74 31.48 -35.85 9.48
N SER A 75 32.16 -36.86 10.04
CA SER A 75 31.91 -37.32 11.42
C SER A 75 32.22 -36.26 12.47
N HIS A 76 33.29 -35.49 12.25
CA HIS A 76 33.69 -34.40 13.15
C HIS A 76 32.71 -33.23 13.04
N MET A 77 32.33 -32.86 11.82
CA MET A 77 31.35 -31.82 11.55
C MET A 77 29.99 -32.12 12.20
N ASP A 78 29.53 -33.38 12.15
CA ASP A 78 28.32 -33.83 12.84
C ASP A 78 28.39 -33.65 14.36
N VAL A 79 29.56 -33.88 14.97
CA VAL A 79 29.78 -33.63 16.41
C VAL A 79 29.67 -32.14 16.71
N LEU A 80 30.28 -31.29 15.88
CA LEU A 80 30.22 -29.83 16.04
C LEU A 80 28.80 -29.28 15.83
N ILE A 81 28.05 -29.75 14.83
CA ILE A 81 26.66 -29.35 14.58
C ILE A 81 25.78 -29.72 15.78
N LYS A 82 25.87 -30.97 16.27
CA LYS A 82 25.14 -31.41 17.47
C LYS A 82 25.53 -30.61 18.71
N ARG A 83 26.78 -30.15 18.80
CA ARG A 83 27.24 -29.27 19.88
C ARG A 83 26.55 -27.92 19.82
N ILE A 84 26.49 -27.28 18.64
CA ILE A 84 25.79 -26.00 18.44
C ILE A 84 24.33 -26.14 18.90
N CYS A 85 23.63 -27.19 18.45
CA CYS A 85 22.23 -27.44 18.81
C CYS A 85 22.00 -27.59 20.33
N ARG A 86 22.97 -28.14 21.07
CA ARG A 86 22.86 -28.36 22.52
C ARG A 86 23.39 -27.22 23.39
N SER A 87 24.05 -26.23 22.79
CA SER A 87 24.81 -25.23 23.55
C SER A 87 24.44 -23.78 23.23
N TRP A 88 23.54 -23.54 22.27
CA TRP A 88 23.19 -22.18 21.83
C TRP A 88 22.55 -21.34 22.94
N GLU A 89 21.80 -21.96 23.86
CA GLU A 89 21.17 -21.32 25.02
C GLU A 89 22.09 -21.17 26.25
N ILE A 90 23.33 -21.65 26.19
CA ILE A 90 24.26 -21.58 27.31
C ILE A 90 24.96 -20.22 27.29
N PRO A 91 24.99 -19.45 28.41
CA PRO A 91 25.73 -18.18 28.47
C PRO A 91 27.22 -18.34 28.13
N GLN A 92 27.70 -17.58 27.15
CA GLN A 92 29.09 -17.58 26.66
C GLN A 92 29.65 -16.16 26.57
N ILE A 93 30.94 -16.04 26.30
CA ILE A 93 31.57 -14.75 25.97
C ILE A 93 31.17 -14.29 24.55
N ASN A 94 31.19 -12.99 24.29
CA ASN A 94 30.99 -12.44 22.94
C ASN A 94 32.28 -12.40 22.13
N ILE A 95 32.17 -12.02 20.85
CA ILE A 95 33.29 -11.95 19.91
C ILE A 95 34.42 -11.06 20.42
N TRP A 96 34.12 -9.92 21.06
CA TRP A 96 35.15 -8.96 21.44
C TRP A 96 36.06 -9.41 22.59
N GLU A 97 35.70 -10.47 23.34
CA GLU A 97 36.41 -11.06 24.49
C GLU A 97 36.73 -10.10 25.66
N SER A 98 36.70 -8.79 25.46
CA SER A 98 37.03 -7.73 26.42
C SER A 98 35.98 -7.52 27.50
N MET A 99 34.83 -8.19 27.40
CA MET A 99 33.66 -7.91 28.22
C MET A 99 33.50 -8.81 29.46
N CYS A 100 34.32 -9.86 29.64
CA CYS A 100 34.38 -10.79 30.80
C CYS A 100 33.06 -11.42 31.34
N GLU A 101 31.89 -10.96 30.90
CA GLU A 101 30.57 -11.41 31.32
C GLU A 101 30.04 -12.42 30.31
N LYS A 102 29.67 -13.59 30.81
CA LYS A 102 28.98 -14.61 30.02
C LYS A 102 27.50 -14.27 29.94
N ASP A 103 26.97 -14.26 28.73
CA ASP A 103 25.55 -14.06 28.44
C ASP A 103 25.17 -14.78 27.13
N ILE A 104 23.89 -14.76 26.77
CA ILE A 104 23.42 -15.19 25.46
C ILE A 104 23.49 -13.98 24.53
N TYR A 105 24.64 -13.80 23.87
CA TYR A 105 24.84 -12.73 22.91
C TYR A 105 24.17 -13.05 21.58
N PHE A 106 23.36 -12.13 21.05
CA PHE A 106 22.63 -12.40 19.81
C PHE A 106 23.51 -12.42 18.55
N SER A 107 24.71 -11.85 18.62
CA SER A 107 25.76 -12.07 17.62
C SER A 107 26.18 -13.54 17.54
N ASN A 108 26.36 -14.22 18.69
CA ASN A 108 26.66 -15.65 18.74
C ASN A 108 25.49 -16.49 18.21
N LEU A 109 24.25 -16.10 18.50
CA LEU A 109 23.07 -16.75 17.94
C LEU A 109 22.99 -16.58 16.42
N GLY A 110 23.27 -15.39 15.89
CA GLY A 110 23.34 -15.14 14.45
C GLY A 110 24.35 -16.05 13.73
N ILE A 111 25.55 -16.20 14.29
CA ILE A 111 26.58 -17.09 13.73
C ILE A 111 26.14 -18.56 13.82
N SER A 112 25.55 -18.96 14.94
CA SER A 112 25.04 -20.32 15.15
C SER A 112 23.91 -20.65 14.18
N TYR A 113 22.97 -19.74 14.02
CA TYR A 113 21.87 -19.84 13.07
C TYR A 113 22.39 -20.00 11.64
N ALA A 114 23.32 -19.15 11.21
CA ALA A 114 23.90 -19.24 9.88
C ALA A 114 24.61 -20.59 9.65
N ALA A 115 25.34 -21.11 10.64
CA ALA A 115 26.00 -22.42 10.55
C ALA A 115 24.99 -23.56 10.41
N LEU A 116 23.94 -23.57 11.23
CA LEU A 116 22.87 -24.57 11.18
C LEU A 116 22.06 -24.47 9.88
N LEU A 117 21.78 -23.26 9.40
CA LEU A 117 21.07 -23.02 8.14
C LEU A 117 21.91 -23.51 6.95
N ALA A 118 23.21 -23.21 6.93
CA ALA A 118 24.12 -23.72 5.91
C ALA A 118 24.19 -25.25 5.94
N ALA A 119 24.23 -25.87 7.12
CA ALA A 119 24.20 -27.32 7.27
C ALA A 119 22.88 -27.93 6.79
N LYS A 120 21.73 -27.32 7.15
CA LYS A 120 20.41 -27.74 6.67
C LYS A 120 20.38 -27.73 5.13
N GLN A 121 20.75 -26.61 4.51
CA GLN A 121 20.63 -26.41 3.07
C GLN A 121 21.65 -27.23 2.26
N PHE A 122 22.93 -27.22 2.64
CA PHE A 122 24.00 -27.83 1.86
C PHE A 122 24.19 -29.33 2.17
N LEU A 123 24.03 -29.72 3.43
CA LEU A 123 24.17 -31.12 3.87
C LEU A 123 22.84 -31.87 3.94
N ARG A 124 21.71 -31.22 3.60
CA ARG A 124 20.35 -31.77 3.62
C ARG A 124 19.92 -32.31 4.99
N LYS A 125 20.31 -31.62 6.05
CA LYS A 125 19.96 -31.94 7.44
C LYS A 125 18.67 -31.23 7.86
N ASN A 126 17.54 -31.66 7.32
CA ASN A 126 16.24 -31.04 7.56
C ASN A 126 15.85 -31.05 9.05
N GLU A 127 16.34 -32.03 9.82
CA GLU A 127 16.13 -32.13 11.26
C GLU A 127 16.64 -30.92 12.07
N LEU A 128 17.47 -30.05 11.47
CA LEU A 128 17.97 -28.83 12.12
C LEU A 128 16.94 -27.68 12.13
N GLN A 129 15.84 -27.78 11.37
CA GLN A 129 14.85 -26.70 11.28
C GLN A 129 14.23 -26.37 12.64
N SER A 130 13.96 -27.37 13.49
CA SER A 130 13.37 -27.11 14.81
C SER A 130 14.26 -26.21 15.67
N THR A 131 15.56 -26.49 15.70
CA THR A 131 16.55 -25.67 16.44
C THR A 131 16.71 -24.27 15.83
N LEU A 132 16.66 -24.13 14.50
CA LEU A 132 16.66 -22.82 13.84
C LEU A 132 15.45 -21.97 14.28
N THR A 133 14.28 -22.61 14.34
CA THR A 133 13.03 -22.01 14.81
C THR A 133 13.11 -21.61 16.29
N GLU A 134 13.65 -22.47 17.16
CA GLU A 134 13.87 -22.17 18.58
C GLU A 134 14.81 -20.97 18.80
N ILE A 135 15.94 -20.91 18.06
CA ILE A 135 16.89 -19.79 18.15
C ILE A 135 16.21 -18.48 17.75
N ARG A 136 15.43 -18.49 16.66
CA ARG A 136 14.74 -17.31 16.16
C ARG A 136 13.65 -16.85 17.14
N ASP A 137 12.82 -17.76 17.65
CA ASP A 137 11.77 -17.45 18.62
C ASP A 137 12.38 -16.86 19.91
N TYR A 138 13.43 -17.50 20.45
CA TYR A 138 14.13 -16.99 21.63
C TYR A 138 14.64 -15.56 21.44
N LEU A 139 15.18 -15.25 20.25
CA LEU A 139 15.67 -13.92 19.94
C LEU A 139 14.55 -12.88 19.92
N PHE A 140 13.43 -13.15 19.24
CA PHE A 140 12.32 -12.20 19.20
C PHE A 140 11.68 -12.00 20.59
N GLU A 141 11.67 -13.04 21.43
CA GLU A 141 11.13 -12.97 22.80
C GLU A 141 12.06 -12.24 23.78
N ASN A 142 13.38 -12.39 23.65
CA ASN A 142 14.34 -11.93 24.67
C ASN A 142 15.30 -10.84 24.17
N GLY A 143 15.32 -10.55 22.88
CA GLY A 143 16.33 -9.73 22.23
C GLY A 143 15.89 -8.37 21.74
N LEU A 144 14.63 -7.99 21.95
CA LEU A 144 14.13 -6.70 21.52
C LEU A 144 13.98 -5.73 22.70
N LYS A 145 14.33 -4.47 22.47
CA LYS A 145 13.99 -3.36 23.38
C LYS A 145 13.76 -2.09 22.59
N GLY A 146 12.65 -1.40 22.81
CA GLY A 146 12.34 -0.17 22.08
C GLY A 146 12.33 -0.37 20.55
N GLY A 147 11.93 -1.55 20.08
CA GLY A 147 11.88 -1.90 18.67
C GLY A 147 13.23 -2.23 18.01
N MET A 148 14.35 -2.19 18.75
CA MET A 148 15.68 -2.55 18.23
C MET A 148 16.21 -3.87 18.84
N LEU A 149 17.07 -4.55 18.09
CA LEU A 149 17.88 -5.67 18.59
C LEU A 149 18.94 -5.15 19.58
N ILE A 150 18.97 -5.72 20.79
CA ILE A 150 20.00 -5.42 21.81
C ILE A 150 21.18 -6.39 21.71
N SER A 151 22.24 -6.22 22.49
CA SER A 151 23.40 -7.14 22.46
C SER A 151 23.12 -8.49 23.14
N SER A 152 22.40 -8.47 24.27
CA SER A 152 22.04 -9.67 25.05
C SER A 152 20.91 -9.36 26.05
N PRO A 153 20.26 -10.37 26.66
CA PRO A 153 19.20 -10.15 27.65
C PRO A 153 19.64 -9.31 28.86
N SER A 154 20.87 -9.51 29.35
CA SER A 154 21.40 -8.74 30.49
C SER A 154 21.90 -7.35 30.06
N ARG A 155 22.41 -7.22 28.84
CA ARG A 155 22.89 -5.95 28.27
C ARG A 155 21.92 -5.42 27.23
N LYS A 156 20.95 -4.67 27.75
CA LYS A 156 19.88 -4.01 26.99
C LYS A 156 20.33 -2.74 26.24
N THR A 157 21.48 -2.82 25.58
CA THR A 157 22.14 -1.77 24.77
C THR A 157 22.66 -2.37 23.46
N VAL A 158 23.10 -1.55 22.50
CA VAL A 158 23.71 -2.01 21.24
C VAL A 158 25.24 -2.13 21.34
N SER A 159 25.81 -3.00 20.51
CA SER A 159 27.25 -3.17 20.27
C SER A 159 27.47 -3.58 18.81
N THR A 160 28.66 -3.29 18.27
CA THR A 160 28.97 -3.53 16.86
C THR A 160 29.06 -5.01 16.49
N ASP A 161 29.17 -5.94 17.46
CA ASP A 161 29.13 -7.37 17.18
C ASP A 161 27.77 -7.84 16.65
N LEU A 162 26.69 -7.07 16.89
CA LEU A 162 25.37 -7.34 16.31
C LEU A 162 25.38 -7.35 14.78
N LEU A 163 26.29 -6.59 14.15
CA LEU A 163 26.45 -6.56 12.70
C LEU A 163 26.85 -7.93 12.16
N ALA A 164 27.48 -8.78 12.98
CA ALA A 164 27.79 -10.17 12.61
C ALA A 164 26.52 -10.99 12.37
N ALA A 165 25.39 -10.69 13.02
CA ALA A 165 24.11 -11.38 12.79
C ALA A 165 23.40 -10.96 11.49
N VAL A 166 23.98 -10.00 10.75
CA VAL A 166 23.58 -9.62 9.40
C VAL A 166 24.60 -10.10 8.38
N MET A 167 25.86 -9.65 8.50
CA MET A 167 26.93 -9.97 7.56
C MET A 167 28.25 -10.33 8.25
N PRO A 168 28.91 -11.43 7.85
CA PRO A 168 28.50 -12.36 6.78
C PRO A 168 27.45 -13.40 7.20
N PHE A 169 26.99 -13.39 8.46
CA PHE A 169 26.08 -14.42 8.96
C PHE A 169 24.64 -13.90 8.87
N GLY A 170 23.84 -14.45 7.95
CA GLY A 170 22.49 -13.96 7.64
C GLY A 170 21.38 -14.54 8.51
N LEU A 171 21.27 -14.09 9.77
CA LEU A 171 20.04 -14.28 10.57
C LEU A 171 19.05 -13.15 10.30
N PHE A 172 19.54 -11.92 10.19
CA PHE A 172 18.77 -10.75 9.77
C PHE A 172 19.23 -10.25 8.40
N SER A 173 18.29 -9.64 7.70
CA SER A 173 18.56 -8.75 6.59
C SER A 173 18.90 -7.35 7.09
N PRO A 174 19.68 -6.55 6.33
CA PRO A 174 19.96 -5.16 6.71
C PRO A 174 18.69 -4.29 6.81
N GLU A 175 17.60 -4.69 6.16
CA GLU A 175 16.32 -3.98 6.14
C GLU A 175 15.32 -4.44 7.21
N ASP A 176 15.65 -5.46 8.02
CA ASP A 176 14.79 -5.84 9.13
C ASP A 176 14.68 -4.67 10.11
N LEU A 177 13.46 -4.21 10.43
CA LEU A 177 13.24 -2.98 11.21
C LEU A 177 14.00 -2.98 12.55
N VAL A 178 14.08 -4.16 13.20
CA VAL A 178 14.82 -4.35 14.46
C VAL A 178 16.32 -4.11 14.30
N MET A 179 16.88 -4.42 13.12
CA MET A 179 18.27 -4.13 12.78
C MET A 179 18.45 -2.69 12.33
N VAL A 180 17.52 -2.13 11.57
CA VAL A 180 17.56 -0.72 11.15
C VAL A 180 17.63 0.21 12.36
N GLU A 181 16.76 0.00 13.36
CA GLU A 181 16.77 0.82 14.57
C GLU A 181 18.00 0.53 15.45
N ALA A 182 18.47 -0.73 15.52
CA ALA A 182 19.71 -1.07 16.22
C ALA A 182 20.94 -0.37 15.60
N VAL A 183 21.05 -0.35 14.27
CA VAL A 183 22.16 0.29 13.56
C VAL A 183 22.10 1.80 13.70
N LYS A 184 20.91 2.40 13.67
CA LYS A 184 20.74 3.82 13.98
C LYS A 184 21.25 4.17 15.38
N GLU A 185 20.98 3.32 16.37
CA GLU A 185 21.51 3.50 17.73
C GLU A 185 23.03 3.27 17.80
N ILE A 186 23.58 2.33 17.01
CA ILE A 186 25.03 2.15 16.83
C ILE A 186 25.64 3.44 16.24
N GLU A 187 25.06 4.00 15.18
CA GLU A 187 25.50 5.25 14.57
C GLU A 187 25.45 6.40 15.58
N ASN A 188 24.38 6.52 16.37
CA ASN A 188 24.22 7.60 17.34
C ASN A 188 25.18 7.51 18.53
N ARG A 189 25.49 6.31 19.01
CA ARG A 189 26.25 6.12 20.27
C ARG A 189 27.69 5.69 20.09
N LEU A 190 28.00 5.00 19.01
CA LEU A 190 29.28 4.32 18.82
C LEU A 190 30.10 4.93 17.69
N VAL A 191 29.54 5.80 16.85
CA VAL A 191 30.30 6.48 15.79
C VAL A 191 30.76 7.86 16.26
N SER A 192 32.04 8.17 16.03
CA SER A 192 32.60 9.50 16.24
C SER A 192 33.49 9.92 15.06
N ASN A 193 34.02 11.14 15.11
CA ASN A 193 35.05 11.60 14.16
C ASN A 193 36.31 10.74 14.19
N GLU A 194 36.55 10.00 15.30
CA GLU A 194 37.64 9.06 15.43
C GLU A 194 37.28 7.64 14.95
N GLY A 195 36.11 7.40 14.36
CA GLY A 195 35.69 6.07 13.91
C GLY A 195 34.69 5.41 14.85
N VAL A 196 34.59 4.08 14.76
CA VAL A 196 33.52 3.32 15.43
C VAL A 196 34.06 2.58 16.66
N TYR A 197 33.47 2.82 17.84
CA TYR A 197 33.75 2.09 19.08
C TYR A 197 32.99 0.76 19.12
N ARG A 198 33.51 -0.25 19.84
CA ARG A 198 32.82 -1.57 19.93
C ARG A 198 31.58 -1.49 20.81
N THR A 199 31.69 -0.76 21.91
CA THR A 199 30.63 -0.50 22.89
C THR A 199 30.72 0.90 23.47
N ALA A 200 29.61 1.38 24.02
CA ALA A 200 29.59 2.65 24.72
C ALA A 200 30.59 2.66 25.89
N GLY A 201 31.40 3.72 25.99
CA GLY A 201 32.36 3.90 27.08
C GLY A 201 33.78 3.36 26.81
N GLU A 202 34.07 2.82 25.62
CA GLU A 202 35.46 2.55 25.22
C GLU A 202 36.24 3.83 24.89
N ASN A 203 37.56 3.80 25.07
CA ASN A 203 38.45 4.96 24.88
C ASN A 203 39.15 5.00 23.50
N ALA A 204 38.94 3.99 22.65
CA ALA A 204 39.58 3.89 21.33
C ALA A 204 38.64 3.25 20.31
N ALA A 205 38.58 3.84 19.11
CA ALA A 205 37.82 3.30 18.00
C ALA A 205 38.48 2.03 17.42
N SER A 206 37.66 1.07 16.98
CA SER A 206 38.08 -0.19 16.37
C SER A 206 37.96 -0.11 14.84
N PRO A 207 39.08 -0.30 14.10
CA PRO A 207 39.02 -0.44 12.65
C PRO A 207 38.14 -1.62 12.20
N ALA A 208 38.13 -2.74 12.94
CA ALA A 208 37.24 -3.87 12.65
C ALA A 208 35.75 -3.49 12.77
N SER A 209 35.37 -2.75 13.82
CA SER A 209 34.00 -2.23 13.96
C SER A 209 33.61 -1.30 12.82
N THR A 210 34.56 -0.47 12.37
CA THR A 210 34.36 0.44 11.23
C THR A 210 34.16 -0.34 9.93
N ALA A 211 34.98 -1.37 9.67
CA ALA A 211 34.85 -2.25 8.51
C ALA A 211 33.54 -3.07 8.52
N TRP A 212 33.04 -3.48 9.69
CA TRP A 212 31.76 -4.17 9.80
C TRP A 212 30.59 -3.27 9.42
N LEU A 213 30.62 -2.01 9.84
CA LEU A 213 29.60 -1.04 9.48
C LEU A 213 29.63 -0.76 7.97
N ALA A 214 30.83 -0.70 7.38
CA ALA A 214 30.99 -0.64 5.93
C ALA A 214 30.32 -1.85 5.24
N LEU A 215 30.57 -3.07 5.73
CA LEU A 215 30.00 -4.30 5.19
C LEU A 215 28.47 -4.34 5.29
N TYR A 216 27.90 -3.91 6.41
CA TYR A 216 26.45 -3.79 6.57
C TYR A 216 25.84 -2.84 5.54
N PHE A 217 26.43 -1.66 5.34
CA PHE A 217 25.90 -0.69 4.38
C PHE A 217 26.13 -1.09 2.93
N THR A 218 27.17 -1.89 2.63
CA THR A 218 27.32 -2.51 1.30
C THR A 218 26.12 -3.40 1.01
N GLU A 219 25.72 -4.25 1.96
CA GLU A 219 24.58 -5.15 1.78
C GLU A 219 23.24 -4.41 1.75
N LYS A 220 23.09 -3.36 2.57
CA LYS A 220 21.93 -2.45 2.53
C LYS A 220 21.80 -1.71 1.18
N GLY A 221 22.89 -1.68 0.40
CA GLY A 221 23.00 -0.87 -0.80
C GLY A 221 23.02 0.64 -0.51
N ASP A 222 23.40 1.06 0.71
CA ASP A 222 23.81 2.44 1.00
C ASP A 222 25.31 2.55 0.70
N LEU A 223 25.61 2.55 -0.61
CA LEU A 223 26.99 2.52 -1.10
C LEU A 223 27.80 3.72 -0.61
N LYS A 224 27.14 4.87 -0.38
CA LYS A 224 27.77 6.07 0.17
C LYS A 224 28.29 5.83 1.59
N LYS A 225 27.46 5.34 2.50
CA LYS A 225 27.91 5.01 3.86
C LYS A 225 28.92 3.86 3.85
N ALA A 226 28.70 2.84 3.02
CA ALA A 226 29.62 1.71 2.87
C ALA A 226 31.04 2.19 2.54
N ARG A 227 31.15 3.03 1.51
CA ARG A 227 32.38 3.67 1.03
C ARG A 227 33.04 4.57 2.08
N HIS A 228 32.25 5.37 2.80
CA HIS A 228 32.74 6.23 3.87
C HIS A 228 33.44 5.42 4.98
N TYR A 229 32.77 4.39 5.51
CA TYR A 229 33.32 3.56 6.57
C TYR A 229 34.48 2.68 6.07
N TYR A 230 34.43 2.22 4.81
CA TYR A 230 35.54 1.50 4.18
C TYR A 230 36.84 2.33 4.19
N GLN A 231 36.78 3.60 3.73
CA GLN A 231 37.94 4.49 3.74
C GLN A 231 38.42 4.81 5.16
N GLN A 232 37.49 5.09 6.09
CA GLN A 232 37.84 5.36 7.48
C GLN A 232 38.56 4.18 8.13
N SER A 233 38.17 2.95 7.78
CA SER A 233 38.83 1.72 8.25
C SER A 233 40.25 1.55 7.70
N LEU A 234 40.53 1.99 6.47
CA LEU A 234 41.88 1.90 5.87
C LEU A 234 42.89 2.88 6.46
N GLN A 235 42.43 4.04 6.95
CA GLN A 235 43.30 5.11 7.43
C GLN A 235 43.88 4.84 8.84
N LYS A 236 43.35 3.85 9.57
CA LYS A 236 43.72 3.59 10.97
C LYS A 236 44.48 2.27 11.11
N PRO A 237 45.68 2.27 11.75
CA PRO A 237 46.40 1.03 12.02
C PRO A 237 45.63 0.19 13.04
N ALA A 238 45.28 -1.04 12.67
CA ALA A 238 44.64 -2.00 13.58
C ALA A 238 45.61 -2.45 14.69
N GLU A 239 45.09 -2.61 15.91
CA GLU A 239 45.82 -3.27 16.99
C GLU A 239 46.22 -4.68 16.58
N ALA A 240 47.36 -5.18 17.10
CA ALA A 240 47.86 -6.51 16.75
C ALA A 240 46.85 -7.63 16.98
N LYS A 241 45.91 -7.47 17.93
CA LYS A 241 44.84 -8.43 18.23
C LYS A 241 43.78 -8.48 17.11
N GLU A 242 43.34 -7.33 16.59
CA GLU A 242 42.22 -7.22 15.63
C GLU A 242 42.65 -7.14 14.16
N LYS A 243 43.96 -7.13 13.90
CA LYS A 243 44.52 -6.94 12.57
C LYS A 243 43.93 -7.91 11.53
N VAL A 244 43.90 -9.21 11.86
CA VAL A 244 43.38 -10.24 10.93
C VAL A 244 41.90 -10.04 10.65
N LEU A 245 41.10 -9.72 11.67
CA LEU A 245 39.67 -9.46 11.51
C LEU A 245 39.42 -8.24 10.62
N THR A 246 40.13 -7.14 10.91
CA THR A 246 40.04 -5.89 10.14
C THR A 246 40.38 -6.13 8.67
N GLU A 247 41.52 -6.78 8.39
CA GLU A 247 41.95 -7.09 7.02
C GLU A 247 40.92 -7.98 6.31
N SER A 248 40.34 -8.97 7.00
CA SER A 248 39.34 -9.87 6.43
C SER A 248 38.05 -9.13 6.06
N LEU A 249 37.53 -8.29 6.96
CA LEU A 249 36.32 -7.51 6.71
C LEU A 249 36.52 -6.49 5.56
N ILE A 250 37.65 -5.79 5.54
CA ILE A 250 38.01 -4.87 4.44
C ILE A 250 38.04 -5.61 3.10
N GLU A 251 38.62 -6.81 3.05
CA GLU A 251 38.64 -7.61 1.82
C GLU A 251 37.24 -8.04 1.37
N MET A 252 36.34 -8.35 2.31
CA MET A 252 34.95 -8.68 2.00
C MET A 252 34.19 -7.45 1.48
N VAL A 253 34.34 -6.30 2.14
CA VAL A 253 33.76 -5.03 1.67
C VAL A 253 34.27 -4.69 0.28
N SER A 254 35.58 -4.84 0.03
CA SER A 254 36.18 -4.63 -1.29
C SER A 254 35.55 -5.55 -2.34
N PHE A 255 35.47 -6.85 -2.04
CA PHE A 255 34.87 -7.81 -2.97
C PHE A 255 33.41 -7.45 -3.31
N TYR A 256 32.58 -7.13 -2.30
CA TYR A 256 31.18 -6.81 -2.55
C TYR A 256 30.97 -5.46 -3.21
N LEU A 257 31.80 -4.45 -2.94
CA LEU A 257 31.78 -3.19 -3.69
C LEU A 257 32.20 -3.40 -5.15
N GLU A 258 33.19 -4.26 -5.42
CA GLU A 258 33.58 -4.65 -6.79
C GLU A 258 32.46 -5.40 -7.54
N GLU A 259 31.69 -6.25 -6.86
CA GLU A 259 30.52 -6.93 -7.47
C GLU A 259 29.44 -5.95 -7.96
N HIS A 260 29.31 -4.77 -7.34
CA HIS A 260 28.45 -3.70 -7.84
C HIS A 260 29.01 -3.01 -9.10
N ARG A 261 30.06 -3.59 -9.73
CA ARG A 261 30.82 -3.07 -10.89
C ARG A 261 31.44 -1.70 -10.64
N GLU A 262 31.74 -1.39 -9.39
CA GLU A 262 32.41 -0.17 -9.01
C GLU A 262 33.88 -0.48 -8.75
N ASP A 263 34.78 -0.11 -9.66
CA ASP A 263 36.21 -0.25 -9.42
C ASP A 263 36.63 0.76 -8.34
N ILE A 264 36.93 0.21 -7.15
CA ILE A 264 37.19 0.94 -5.90
C ILE A 264 38.43 1.83 -6.00
N GLN A 265 39.33 1.56 -6.94
CA GLN A 265 40.59 2.30 -7.10
C GLN A 265 40.56 3.29 -8.27
N THR A 266 39.59 3.18 -9.18
CA THR A 266 39.43 4.14 -10.28
C THR A 266 38.52 5.28 -9.92
N TYR A 267 38.82 6.47 -10.46
CA TYR A 267 37.88 7.57 -10.38
C TYR A 267 36.67 7.28 -11.27
N GLN A 268 35.47 7.40 -10.70
CA GLN A 268 34.19 7.27 -11.35
C GLN A 268 33.34 8.49 -11.04
N ILE A 269 32.57 8.94 -12.03
CA ILE A 269 31.60 10.03 -11.88
C ILE A 269 30.21 9.44 -12.06
N MET A 270 29.42 9.45 -11.00
CA MET A 270 28.05 8.96 -10.99
C MET A 270 27.10 10.14 -11.19
N HIS A 271 26.38 10.12 -12.30
CA HIS A 271 25.30 11.05 -12.61
C HIS A 271 24.17 10.27 -13.28
N ASN A 272 22.95 10.41 -12.79
CA ASN A 272 21.78 9.85 -13.44
C ASN A 272 20.70 10.94 -13.51
N PRO A 273 20.46 11.55 -14.70
CA PRO A 273 19.59 12.71 -14.81
C PRO A 273 18.17 12.52 -14.27
N PHE A 274 17.67 11.29 -14.26
CA PHE A 274 16.29 10.94 -13.85
C PHE A 274 16.23 10.16 -12.53
N GLY A 275 17.38 9.72 -12.01
CA GLY A 275 17.46 8.85 -10.84
C GLY A 275 16.72 7.53 -11.10
N HIS A 276 15.97 7.06 -10.11
CA HIS A 276 15.05 5.92 -10.26
C HIS A 276 13.69 6.32 -10.85
N ASP A 277 13.58 7.55 -11.36
CA ASP A 277 12.33 8.13 -11.85
C ASP A 277 11.23 8.20 -10.77
N ASN A 278 11.64 8.26 -9.50
CA ASN A 278 10.74 8.55 -8.40
C ASN A 278 10.21 9.98 -8.53
N HIS A 279 8.89 10.14 -8.47
CA HIS A 279 8.20 11.41 -8.64
C HIS A 279 8.38 12.36 -7.45
N TYR A 280 8.51 11.81 -6.23
CA TYR A 280 8.51 12.59 -5.01
C TYR A 280 9.87 12.68 -4.32
N GLU A 281 10.70 11.65 -4.46
CA GLU A 281 11.97 11.53 -3.74
C GLU A 281 13.13 11.60 -4.73
N PRO A 282 13.74 12.79 -4.92
CA PRO A 282 14.86 12.94 -5.86
C PRO A 282 16.13 12.28 -5.32
N GLN A 283 16.85 11.58 -6.19
CA GLN A 283 18.17 11.04 -5.89
C GLN A 283 19.25 12.13 -5.92
N ALA A 284 20.34 11.92 -5.16
CA ALA A 284 21.39 12.92 -4.95
C ALA A 284 22.18 13.32 -6.21
N THR A 285 22.08 12.53 -7.29
CA THR A 285 22.81 12.71 -8.55
C THR A 285 21.88 13.00 -9.74
N GLU A 286 20.65 13.43 -9.47
CA GLU A 286 19.67 13.82 -10.49
C GLU A 286 19.99 15.16 -11.16
N ARG A 287 19.37 15.41 -12.30
CA ARG A 287 19.29 16.76 -12.88
C ARG A 287 18.02 17.44 -12.38
N PHE A 288 18.11 18.71 -12.01
CA PHE A 288 16.96 19.51 -11.61
C PHE A 288 16.79 20.76 -12.50
N PRO A 289 15.59 20.98 -13.07
CA PRO A 289 14.48 20.02 -13.15
C PRO A 289 14.81 18.83 -14.09
N LYS A 290 14.12 17.69 -13.92
CA LYS A 290 14.31 16.50 -14.78
C LYS A 290 14.04 16.81 -16.26
N HIS A 291 12.98 17.58 -16.51
CA HIS A 291 12.55 18.08 -17.82
C HIS A 291 12.46 19.61 -17.80
N PRO A 292 13.54 20.33 -18.13
CA PRO A 292 13.57 21.80 -18.13
C PRO A 292 12.63 22.43 -19.15
N LEU A 293 12.03 23.57 -18.83
CA LEU A 293 11.34 24.43 -19.80
C LEU A 293 12.35 25.37 -20.49
N GLU A 294 12.01 25.91 -21.66
CA GLU A 294 12.77 27.01 -22.30
C GLU A 294 13.00 28.16 -21.28
N GLY A 295 14.24 28.65 -21.23
CA GLY A 295 14.63 29.73 -20.32
C GLY A 295 14.76 29.34 -18.83
N GLN A 296 14.48 28.10 -18.46
CA GLN A 296 14.63 27.62 -17.08
C GLN A 296 16.07 27.22 -16.78
N ASP A 297 16.62 27.69 -15.65
CA ASP A 297 17.94 27.29 -15.18
C ASP A 297 17.99 25.80 -14.85
N VAL A 298 19.08 25.14 -15.26
CA VAL A 298 19.31 23.71 -15.05
C VAL A 298 20.49 23.50 -14.10
N THR A 299 20.27 22.73 -13.05
CA THR A 299 21.32 22.29 -12.13
C THR A 299 21.56 20.80 -12.29
N VAL A 300 22.82 20.42 -12.45
CA VAL A 300 23.24 19.01 -12.54
C VAL A 300 24.05 18.64 -11.30
N TYR A 301 23.83 17.42 -10.81
CA TYR A 301 24.47 16.90 -9.62
C TYR A 301 25.24 15.64 -9.97
N ALA A 302 26.46 15.48 -9.45
CA ALA A 302 27.23 14.28 -9.65
C ALA A 302 27.97 13.89 -8.37
N GLU A 303 28.17 12.60 -8.19
CA GLU A 303 29.01 12.07 -7.13
C GLU A 303 30.31 11.53 -7.73
N ILE A 304 31.43 11.78 -7.06
CA ILE A 304 32.74 11.24 -7.48
C ILE A 304 33.21 10.22 -6.47
N TRP A 305 33.74 9.12 -6.97
CA TRP A 305 34.41 8.11 -6.17
C TRP A 305 35.75 7.74 -6.77
N PRO A 306 36.83 7.56 -5.98
CA PRO A 306 36.94 7.94 -4.57
C PRO A 306 36.80 9.46 -4.37
N ASP A 307 36.30 9.88 -3.21
CA ASP A 307 36.11 11.31 -2.88
C ASP A 307 37.45 12.01 -2.53
N SER A 308 38.39 11.97 -3.48
CA SER A 308 39.70 12.58 -3.36
C SER A 308 40.03 13.52 -4.51
N ALA A 309 39.11 13.72 -5.47
CA ALA A 309 39.30 14.67 -6.57
C ALA A 309 39.39 16.11 -6.04
N ASP A 310 40.29 16.90 -6.62
CA ASP A 310 40.51 18.30 -6.25
C ASP A 310 39.47 19.21 -6.88
N GLU A 311 39.00 18.86 -8.09
CA GLU A 311 38.07 19.65 -8.89
C GLU A 311 37.14 18.75 -9.69
N LEU A 312 35.89 19.21 -9.87
CA LEU A 312 34.95 18.69 -10.86
C LEU A 312 34.45 19.86 -11.72
N THR A 313 34.49 19.69 -13.04
CA THR A 313 33.86 20.62 -13.97
C THR A 313 32.82 19.90 -14.81
N VAL A 314 31.83 20.63 -15.32
CA VAL A 314 30.89 20.15 -16.33
C VAL A 314 31.06 20.98 -17.59
N LYS A 315 31.34 20.30 -18.70
CA LYS A 315 31.40 20.92 -20.02
C LYS A 315 30.05 20.74 -20.69
N VAL A 316 29.47 21.84 -21.14
CA VAL A 316 28.14 21.90 -21.72
C VAL A 316 28.22 22.45 -23.13
N ARG A 317 27.47 21.86 -24.05
CA ARG A 317 27.31 22.29 -25.43
C ARG A 317 25.83 22.41 -25.77
N SER A 318 25.42 23.52 -26.39
CA SER A 318 24.09 23.68 -26.98
C SER A 318 24.20 24.63 -28.17
N GLY A 319 23.90 24.15 -29.38
CA GLY A 319 24.22 24.88 -30.62
C GLY A 319 25.71 25.26 -30.71
N ASP A 320 25.98 26.54 -30.98
CA ASP A 320 27.35 27.10 -31.01
C ASP A 320 27.91 27.42 -29.61
N MET A 321 27.08 27.37 -28.56
CA MET A 321 27.52 27.63 -27.19
C MET A 321 28.31 26.43 -26.67
N VAL A 322 29.54 26.68 -26.23
CA VAL A 322 30.34 25.74 -25.44
C VAL A 322 30.83 26.46 -24.20
N LYS A 323 30.51 25.93 -23.02
CA LYS A 323 31.02 26.46 -21.75
C LYS A 323 31.45 25.34 -20.82
N GLU A 324 32.40 25.62 -19.96
CA GLU A 324 32.81 24.73 -18.88
C GLU A 324 32.53 25.44 -17.56
N VAL A 325 31.80 24.76 -16.67
CA VAL A 325 31.33 25.29 -15.40
C VAL A 325 31.98 24.50 -14.28
N SER A 326 32.63 25.18 -13.34
CA SER A 326 33.16 24.51 -12.13
C SER A 326 32.01 24.09 -11.23
N CYS A 327 32.08 22.86 -10.75
CA CYS A 327 31.13 22.35 -9.77
C CYS A 327 31.55 22.79 -8.36
N SER A 328 30.57 23.03 -7.51
CA SER A 328 30.76 23.30 -6.08
C SER A 328 30.40 22.06 -5.28
N ARG A 329 31.16 21.79 -4.22
CA ARG A 329 30.85 20.69 -3.29
C ARG A 329 29.61 21.05 -2.47
N GLU A 330 28.71 20.09 -2.37
CA GLU A 330 27.58 20.07 -1.44
C GLU A 330 27.95 19.27 -0.18
N LYS A 331 27.00 18.60 0.46
CA LYS A 331 27.28 17.72 1.61
C LYS A 331 27.94 16.40 1.16
N GLY A 332 29.16 16.16 1.63
CA GLY A 332 29.90 14.92 1.37
C GLY A 332 30.56 14.89 -0.01
N SER A 333 30.41 13.76 -0.72
CA SER A 333 30.96 13.46 -2.04
C SER A 333 30.15 14.05 -3.22
N ILE A 334 29.04 14.74 -2.95
CA ILE A 334 28.15 15.30 -3.97
C ILE A 334 28.66 16.66 -4.44
N TRP A 335 28.68 16.84 -5.74
CA TRP A 335 29.01 18.08 -6.42
C TRP A 335 27.81 18.56 -7.23
N LYS A 336 27.66 19.88 -7.35
CA LYS A 336 26.62 20.49 -8.20
C LYS A 336 27.14 21.63 -9.06
N ALA A 337 26.52 21.81 -10.21
CA ALA A 337 26.75 22.96 -11.08
C ALA A 337 25.42 23.44 -11.67
N ASN A 338 25.13 24.74 -11.56
CA ASN A 338 24.11 25.38 -12.38
C ASN A 338 24.71 25.62 -13.77
N ILE A 339 24.21 24.91 -14.77
CA ILE A 339 24.67 24.97 -16.15
C ILE A 339 23.92 26.02 -16.97
N GLY A 340 23.13 26.88 -16.32
CA GLY A 340 22.34 27.97 -16.91
C GLY A 340 21.04 27.49 -17.54
N SER A 341 20.38 28.40 -18.24
CA SER A 341 19.18 28.13 -19.04
C SER A 341 19.50 27.91 -20.51
N PHE A 342 18.55 27.28 -21.20
CA PHE A 342 18.67 26.88 -22.60
C PHE A 342 17.34 27.15 -23.33
N GLU A 343 17.44 27.35 -24.63
CA GLU A 343 16.30 27.61 -25.53
C GLU A 343 16.03 26.37 -26.39
N ASP A 344 15.57 26.55 -27.63
CA ASP A 344 15.10 25.51 -28.56
C ASP A 344 16.17 24.55 -29.12
N THR A 345 17.34 24.43 -28.49
CA THR A 345 18.41 23.55 -28.95
C THR A 345 18.78 22.53 -27.89
N GLU A 346 18.94 21.26 -28.30
CA GLU A 346 19.41 20.19 -27.41
C GLU A 346 20.70 20.63 -26.70
N ALA A 347 20.75 20.36 -25.40
CA ALA A 347 21.90 20.62 -24.56
C ALA A 347 22.56 19.29 -24.16
N GLU A 348 23.85 19.17 -24.44
CA GLU A 348 24.67 18.02 -24.04
C GLU A 348 25.66 18.44 -22.96
N TYR A 349 25.94 17.55 -22.01
CA TYR A 349 26.94 17.80 -20.98
C TYR A 349 27.71 16.54 -20.56
N ILE A 350 28.95 16.77 -20.13
CA ILE A 350 29.90 15.75 -19.62
C ILE A 350 30.64 16.33 -18.42
N PHE A 351 30.85 15.53 -17.39
CA PHE A 351 31.64 15.87 -16.22
C PHE A 351 33.11 15.43 -16.36
N PHE A 352 34.02 16.22 -15.80
CA PHE A 352 35.46 15.94 -15.75
C PHE A 352 35.97 16.10 -14.32
N ALA A 353 36.44 15.01 -13.71
CA ALA A 353 37.09 15.03 -12.40
C ALA A 353 38.60 15.18 -12.58
N ARG A 354 39.23 16.05 -11.80
CA ARG A 354 40.68 16.28 -11.84
C ARG A 354 41.36 16.03 -10.51
N LYS A 355 42.56 15.46 -10.56
CA LYS A 355 43.48 15.30 -9.42
C LYS A 355 44.86 15.80 -9.80
N ASN A 356 45.43 16.69 -9.00
CA ASN A 356 46.71 17.36 -9.25
C ASN A 356 46.80 18.03 -10.64
N GLY A 357 45.66 18.43 -11.21
CA GLY A 357 45.56 19.05 -12.54
C GLY A 357 45.29 18.08 -13.70
N ASP A 358 45.45 16.77 -13.50
CA ASP A 358 45.18 15.76 -14.53
C ASP A 358 43.72 15.27 -14.45
N VAL A 359 43.09 15.04 -15.61
CA VAL A 359 41.75 14.41 -15.68
C VAL A 359 41.87 12.95 -15.27
N VAL A 360 41.20 12.59 -14.18
CA VAL A 360 41.21 11.24 -13.62
C VAL A 360 39.94 10.46 -13.94
N ALA A 361 38.84 11.14 -14.26
CA ALA A 361 37.60 10.52 -14.75
C ALA A 361 36.81 11.46 -15.65
N GLU A 362 36.07 10.85 -16.57
CA GLU A 362 35.08 11.47 -17.45
C GLU A 362 33.77 10.69 -17.30
N SER A 363 32.63 11.39 -17.24
CA SER A 363 31.32 10.74 -17.20
C SER A 363 30.86 10.33 -18.60
N ASP A 364 29.75 9.58 -18.68
CA ASP A 364 28.98 9.48 -19.93
C ASP A 364 28.51 10.86 -20.42
N ARG A 365 28.08 10.90 -21.68
CA ARG A 365 27.43 12.07 -22.28
C ARG A 365 25.94 12.03 -21.99
N TYR A 366 25.44 13.09 -21.39
CA TYR A 366 24.02 13.26 -21.11
C TYR A 366 23.44 14.37 -21.98
N SER A 367 22.17 14.25 -22.35
CA SER A 367 21.46 15.32 -23.04
C SER A 367 20.06 15.57 -22.48
N PHE A 368 19.53 16.74 -22.83
CA PHE A 368 18.12 17.08 -22.70
C PHE A 368 17.77 18.16 -23.71
N SER A 369 16.49 18.24 -24.02
CA SER A 369 15.90 19.32 -24.80
C SER A 369 14.95 20.10 -23.91
N PRO A 370 15.14 21.43 -23.77
CA PRO A 370 14.16 22.27 -23.08
C PRO A 370 12.79 22.15 -23.73
N LEU A 371 11.77 22.07 -22.89
CA LEU A 371 10.40 21.96 -23.35
C LEU A 371 9.83 23.33 -23.68
N LYS A 372 9.19 23.41 -24.84
CA LYS A 372 8.57 24.60 -25.39
C LYS A 372 7.06 24.46 -25.37
N LEU A 373 6.36 25.53 -24.99
CA LEU A 373 4.91 25.58 -25.03
C LEU A 373 4.41 25.78 -26.46
N ASN A 374 3.49 24.92 -26.86
CA ASN A 374 2.62 25.13 -28.01
C ASN A 374 1.15 25.09 -27.55
N ALA A 375 0.24 25.65 -28.33
CA ALA A 375 -1.17 25.67 -27.96
C ALA A 375 -2.07 25.85 -29.18
N VAL A 376 -3.35 25.52 -29.00
CA VAL A 376 -4.36 25.79 -30.02
C VAL A 376 -4.67 27.28 -30.04
N LYS A 377 -4.49 27.89 -31.21
CA LYS A 377 -4.75 29.31 -31.46
C LYS A 377 -6.20 29.53 -31.91
N SER A 378 -6.59 28.82 -32.96
CA SER A 378 -7.91 28.93 -33.61
C SER A 378 -8.42 27.56 -34.02
N VAL A 379 -9.72 27.47 -34.35
CA VAL A 379 -10.35 26.23 -34.83
C VAL A 379 -11.30 26.47 -36.00
N ALA A 380 -11.31 25.52 -36.94
CA ALA A 380 -12.26 25.43 -38.03
C ALA A 380 -12.99 24.09 -37.99
N PHE A 381 -14.24 24.04 -38.46
CA PHE A 381 -14.97 22.78 -38.56
C PHE A 381 -14.32 21.88 -39.63
N TYR A 382 -13.92 20.67 -39.23
CA TYR A 382 -13.22 19.72 -40.10
C TYR A 382 -14.19 18.69 -40.69
N GLY A 383 -15.07 18.13 -39.85
CA GLY A 383 -16.06 17.17 -40.28
C GLY A 383 -16.76 16.47 -39.13
N ARG A 384 -17.58 15.47 -39.46
CA ARG A 384 -18.32 14.66 -38.50
C ARG A 384 -18.18 13.17 -38.84
N GLN A 385 -18.15 12.36 -37.80
CA GLN A 385 -18.29 10.90 -37.86
C GLN A 385 -19.27 10.47 -36.77
N ASP A 386 -20.37 9.82 -37.11
CA ASP A 386 -21.39 9.38 -36.14
C ASP A 386 -21.86 10.50 -35.20
N ALA A 387 -21.68 10.40 -33.88
CA ALA A 387 -22.01 11.45 -32.91
C ALA A 387 -20.82 12.39 -32.58
N MET A 388 -19.75 12.31 -33.36
CA MET A 388 -18.45 12.91 -33.10
C MET A 388 -18.24 14.11 -34.06
N TYR A 389 -18.16 15.33 -33.52
CA TYR A 389 -17.84 16.55 -34.29
C TYR A 389 -16.37 16.90 -34.15
N TRP A 390 -15.69 17.04 -35.29
CA TRP A 390 -14.26 17.32 -35.36
C TRP A 390 -13.98 18.75 -35.83
N PHE A 391 -13.03 19.38 -35.16
CA PHE A 391 -12.52 20.70 -35.46
C PHE A 391 -11.01 20.61 -35.68
N GLU A 392 -10.52 21.15 -36.79
CA GLU A 392 -9.09 21.29 -37.06
C GLU A 392 -8.61 22.60 -36.44
N GLY A 393 -7.57 22.51 -35.62
CA GLY A 393 -6.97 23.65 -34.92
C GLY A 393 -5.65 24.06 -35.55
N GLU A 394 -5.47 25.38 -35.72
CA GLU A 394 -4.16 25.96 -35.98
C GLU A 394 -3.42 26.13 -34.64
N ASP A 395 -2.17 25.67 -34.56
CA ASP A 395 -1.34 25.82 -33.37
C ASP A 395 -0.50 27.11 -33.39
N LEU A 396 0.03 27.53 -32.24
CA LEU A 396 0.79 28.78 -32.10
C LEU A 396 2.11 28.78 -32.91
N LEU A 397 2.72 27.61 -33.05
CA LEU A 397 4.03 27.44 -33.68
C LEU A 397 3.94 27.10 -35.18
N ASN A 398 2.74 26.90 -35.73
CA ASN A 398 2.45 26.43 -37.08
C ASN A 398 3.19 25.14 -37.45
N LEU A 399 3.26 24.18 -36.52
CA LEU A 399 4.03 22.96 -36.70
C LEU A 399 3.21 21.82 -37.30
N SER A 400 2.00 21.58 -36.78
CA SER A 400 1.12 20.52 -37.25
C SER A 400 -0.34 20.81 -36.86
N PRO A 401 -1.33 20.31 -37.62
CA PRO A 401 -2.72 20.42 -37.22
C PRO A 401 -2.99 19.60 -35.96
N VAL A 402 -3.84 20.11 -35.09
CA VAL A 402 -4.38 19.41 -33.92
C VAL A 402 -5.89 19.31 -34.07
N TYR A 403 -6.46 18.16 -33.77
CA TYR A 403 -7.89 17.94 -33.96
C TYR A 403 -8.59 17.84 -32.63
N ILE A 404 -9.66 18.61 -32.51
CA ILE A 404 -10.51 18.67 -31.34
C ILE A 404 -11.83 17.97 -31.67
N GLY A 405 -12.13 16.95 -30.89
CA GLY A 405 -13.34 16.19 -30.98
C GLY A 405 -14.32 16.52 -29.86
N ILE A 406 -15.58 16.78 -30.19
CA ILE A 406 -16.69 16.83 -29.22
C ILE A 406 -17.71 15.72 -29.51
N HIS A 407 -17.71 14.69 -28.67
CA HIS A 407 -18.66 13.58 -28.78
C HIS A 407 -19.99 13.96 -28.13
N THR A 408 -21.05 13.81 -28.90
CA THR A 408 -22.41 14.22 -28.54
C THR A 408 -23.30 13.02 -28.20
N ALA A 409 -22.74 12.02 -27.50
CA ALA A 409 -23.43 10.78 -27.13
C ALA A 409 -24.87 10.98 -26.62
N GLU A 410 -25.72 9.98 -26.80
CA GLU A 410 -27.05 9.98 -26.22
C GLU A 410 -26.98 9.85 -24.68
N GLY A 411 -27.42 10.87 -23.92
CA GLY A 411 -27.55 10.76 -22.46
C GLY A 411 -27.15 12.01 -21.69
N LEU A 412 -26.62 11.81 -20.48
CA LEU A 412 -26.09 12.84 -19.56
C LEU A 412 -24.55 12.90 -19.58
N SER A 413 -23.90 12.29 -20.56
CA SER A 413 -22.44 12.31 -20.69
C SER A 413 -22.00 12.78 -22.08
N SER A 414 -20.77 13.29 -22.14
CA SER A 414 -20.11 13.70 -23.37
C SER A 414 -18.62 13.42 -23.24
N SER A 415 -17.88 13.53 -24.35
CA SER A 415 -16.43 13.53 -24.28
C SER A 415 -15.83 14.61 -25.16
N PHE A 416 -14.67 15.07 -24.71
CA PHE A 416 -13.80 16.00 -25.39
C PHE A 416 -12.50 15.26 -25.72
N THR A 417 -12.15 15.19 -27.00
CA THR A 417 -10.98 14.46 -27.48
C THR A 417 -9.99 15.44 -28.08
N VAL A 418 -8.71 15.30 -27.72
CA VAL A 418 -7.60 15.96 -28.42
C VAL A 418 -6.80 14.88 -29.09
N GLN A 419 -6.56 15.01 -30.39
CA GLN A 419 -5.72 14.10 -31.15
C GLN A 419 -4.82 14.86 -32.12
N PHE A 420 -3.64 14.30 -32.38
CA PHE A 420 -2.65 14.90 -33.28
C PHE A 420 -2.61 14.23 -34.65
N GLU A 421 -3.36 13.15 -34.84
CA GLU A 421 -3.56 12.48 -36.12
C GLU A 421 -4.87 12.93 -36.79
N GLU A 422 -4.92 12.89 -38.12
CA GLU A 422 -6.12 13.27 -38.88
C GLU A 422 -7.28 12.30 -38.59
N PRO A 423 -8.44 12.78 -38.10
CA PRO A 423 -9.59 11.93 -37.82
C PRO A 423 -10.22 11.43 -39.12
N PHE A 424 -10.69 10.18 -39.10
CA PHE A 424 -11.56 9.70 -40.16
C PHE A 424 -12.93 10.40 -40.07
N VAL A 425 -13.32 11.15 -41.09
CA VAL A 425 -14.62 11.82 -41.16
C VAL A 425 -15.44 11.33 -42.34
N ALA A 426 -16.71 11.01 -42.08
CA ALA A 426 -17.66 10.55 -43.09
C ALA A 426 -18.39 11.72 -43.77
N GLU A 427 -18.61 12.83 -43.05
CA GLU A 427 -19.35 14.00 -43.52
C GLU A 427 -18.54 15.29 -43.33
N LYS A 428 -18.44 16.12 -44.37
CA LYS A 428 -17.77 17.44 -44.32
C LYS A 428 -18.76 18.62 -44.24
N THR A 429 -20.03 18.35 -43.99
CA THR A 429 -21.09 19.35 -43.88
C THR A 429 -21.65 19.41 -42.47
N SER A 430 -22.03 20.60 -41.99
CA SER A 430 -22.62 20.77 -40.67
C SER A 430 -24.05 20.21 -40.61
N SER A 431 -24.39 19.58 -39.48
CA SER A 431 -25.73 19.02 -39.22
C SER A 431 -26.64 20.00 -38.48
N SER A 432 -27.95 19.73 -38.38
CA SER A 432 -28.90 20.55 -37.60
C SER A 432 -28.56 20.72 -36.11
N LEU A 433 -27.76 19.84 -35.52
CA LEU A 433 -27.34 19.91 -34.11
C LEU A 433 -26.19 20.90 -33.87
N MET A 434 -25.52 21.38 -34.93
CA MET A 434 -24.45 22.36 -34.84
C MET A 434 -24.79 23.61 -35.63
N LEU A 435 -24.81 24.76 -34.95
CA LEU A 435 -24.90 26.07 -35.59
C LEU A 435 -23.49 26.63 -35.76
N ASP A 436 -23.06 26.77 -37.01
CA ASP A 436 -21.86 27.50 -37.38
C ASP A 436 -22.20 29.00 -37.52
N LYS A 437 -21.80 29.80 -36.53
CA LYS A 437 -21.91 31.27 -36.57
C LYS A 437 -20.54 31.88 -36.89
N SER A 438 -20.50 33.17 -37.25
CA SER A 438 -19.26 33.84 -37.68
C SER A 438 -18.09 33.62 -36.71
N GLU A 439 -18.33 33.80 -35.40
CA GLU A 439 -17.29 33.76 -34.35
C GLU A 439 -17.31 32.49 -33.48
N VAL A 440 -18.35 31.66 -33.57
CA VAL A 440 -18.60 30.57 -32.60
C VAL A 440 -19.34 29.40 -33.24
N PHE A 441 -18.92 28.18 -32.91
CA PHE A 441 -19.71 26.97 -33.14
C PHE A 441 -20.56 26.66 -31.91
N VAL A 442 -21.84 26.36 -32.12
CA VAL A 442 -22.77 26.00 -31.04
C VAL A 442 -23.31 24.60 -31.29
N LEU A 443 -23.00 23.65 -30.42
CA LEU A 443 -23.49 22.27 -30.48
C LEU A 443 -24.52 22.03 -29.38
N TYR A 444 -25.68 21.49 -29.75
CA TYR A 444 -26.74 21.14 -28.80
C TYR A 444 -26.72 19.63 -28.50
N LEU A 445 -26.53 19.29 -27.23
CA LEU A 445 -26.52 17.93 -26.70
C LEU A 445 -27.69 17.77 -25.72
N LYS A 446 -28.91 17.51 -26.22
CA LYS A 446 -30.14 17.43 -25.41
C LYS A 446 -30.29 18.63 -24.45
N GLU A 447 -29.92 18.46 -23.18
CA GLU A 447 -30.04 19.44 -22.10
C GLU A 447 -28.80 20.33 -21.93
N TYR A 448 -27.73 20.09 -22.68
CA TYR A 448 -26.46 20.82 -22.59
C TYR A 448 -26.10 21.47 -23.93
N CYS A 449 -25.33 22.55 -23.86
CA CYS A 449 -24.89 23.33 -25.01
C CYS A 449 -23.39 23.58 -24.93
N TYR A 450 -22.67 23.19 -25.97
CA TYR A 450 -21.26 23.50 -26.16
C TYR A 450 -21.12 24.73 -27.05
N LYS A 451 -20.33 25.70 -26.61
CA LYS A 451 -19.98 26.89 -27.38
C LYS A 451 -18.47 26.92 -27.56
N LEU A 452 -18.02 26.83 -28.81
CA LEU A 452 -16.61 26.84 -29.18
C LEU A 452 -16.31 28.11 -29.98
N LYS A 453 -15.67 29.10 -29.35
CA LYS A 453 -15.24 30.33 -30.03
C LYS A 453 -14.07 30.00 -30.96
N LYS A 454 -14.09 30.55 -32.17
CA LYS A 454 -13.13 30.19 -33.24
C LYS A 454 -11.73 30.76 -33.02
N GLU A 455 -11.62 32.06 -32.72
CA GLU A 455 -10.34 32.74 -32.49
C GLU A 455 -10.50 33.95 -31.54
N PRO A 456 -9.68 34.07 -30.46
CA PRO A 456 -8.92 32.97 -29.87
C PRO A 456 -9.86 31.85 -29.42
N LEU A 457 -9.37 30.61 -29.45
CA LEU A 457 -10.12 29.45 -28.97
C LEU A 457 -10.67 29.69 -27.56
N SER A 458 -11.94 29.33 -27.34
CA SER A 458 -12.50 29.18 -25.99
C SER A 458 -13.63 28.17 -26.00
N LEU A 459 -13.68 27.29 -25.01
CA LEU A 459 -14.77 26.34 -24.79
C LEU A 459 -15.65 26.82 -23.63
N GLN A 460 -16.97 26.74 -23.80
CA GLN A 460 -17.95 26.92 -22.73
C GLN A 460 -19.02 25.83 -22.84
N VAL A 461 -19.35 25.21 -21.71
CA VAL A 461 -20.46 24.26 -21.56
C VAL A 461 -21.52 24.88 -20.66
N THR A 462 -22.76 24.94 -21.15
CA THR A 462 -23.91 25.38 -20.35
C THR A 462 -24.99 24.32 -20.31
N ASP A 463 -25.84 24.35 -19.30
CA ASP A 463 -27.13 23.67 -19.35
C ASP A 463 -28.13 24.44 -20.25
N TYR A 464 -29.35 23.91 -20.39
CA TYR A 464 -30.43 24.50 -21.19
C TYR A 464 -30.99 25.80 -20.59
N SER A 465 -30.78 26.04 -19.29
CA SER A 465 -31.15 27.29 -18.62
C SER A 465 -30.15 28.42 -18.92
N GLY A 466 -28.95 28.06 -19.40
CA GLY A 466 -27.84 28.96 -19.65
C GLY A 466 -26.85 29.06 -18.50
N LYS A 467 -26.97 28.24 -17.44
CA LYS A 467 -25.99 28.12 -16.36
C LYS A 467 -24.68 27.60 -16.93
N ILE A 468 -23.58 28.29 -16.67
CA ILE A 468 -22.25 27.85 -17.09
C ILE A 468 -21.78 26.76 -16.13
N LEU A 469 -21.50 25.57 -16.66
CA LEU A 469 -20.95 24.46 -15.91
C LEU A 469 -19.42 24.50 -15.97
N LEU A 470 -18.88 24.71 -17.17
CA LEU A 470 -17.44 24.71 -17.44
C LEU A 470 -17.12 25.79 -18.48
N GLU A 471 -16.02 26.51 -18.30
CA GLU A 471 -15.50 27.42 -19.32
C GLU A 471 -13.97 27.48 -19.30
N SER A 472 -13.34 27.75 -20.45
CA SER A 472 -11.89 27.87 -20.54
C SER A 472 -11.35 29.11 -19.84
N CYS A 473 -10.19 28.99 -19.20
CA CYS A 473 -9.47 30.14 -18.64
C CYS A 473 -8.65 30.84 -19.73
N THR A 474 -9.23 31.85 -20.40
CA THR A 474 -8.57 32.54 -21.52
C THR A 474 -7.85 33.84 -21.14
N LYS A 475 -7.90 34.26 -19.87
CA LYS A 475 -7.28 35.52 -19.42
C LYS A 475 -5.76 35.38 -19.28
N THR A 476 -5.31 34.21 -18.84
CA THR A 476 -3.91 33.95 -18.46
C THR A 476 -3.32 32.74 -19.19
N HIS A 477 -4.14 31.84 -19.71
CA HIS A 477 -3.71 30.57 -20.32
C HIS A 477 -4.41 30.32 -21.66
N HIS A 478 -3.86 29.40 -22.45
CA HIS A 478 -4.54 28.83 -23.60
C HIS A 478 -5.45 27.68 -23.13
N PRO A 479 -6.68 27.53 -23.66
CA PRO A 479 -7.58 26.45 -23.24
C PRO A 479 -6.97 25.05 -23.34
N ILE A 480 -6.20 24.83 -24.40
CA ILE A 480 -5.53 23.56 -24.71
C ILE A 480 -4.12 23.91 -25.14
N SER A 481 -3.13 23.43 -24.39
CA SER A 481 -1.71 23.62 -24.65
C SER A 481 -0.95 22.32 -24.45
N TRP A 482 0.23 22.20 -25.04
CA TRP A 482 1.11 21.07 -24.82
C TRP A 482 2.57 21.51 -24.85
N LEU A 483 3.41 20.71 -24.20
CA LEU A 483 4.85 20.90 -24.18
C LEU A 483 5.51 19.97 -25.20
N ILE A 484 6.35 20.53 -26.05
CA ILE A 484 7.17 19.79 -27.04
C ILE A 484 8.65 19.91 -26.72
N ASP A 485 9.45 18.94 -27.11
CA ASP A 485 10.90 19.07 -27.12
C ASP A 485 11.43 19.58 -28.48
N SER A 486 12.76 19.68 -28.61
CA SER A 486 13.42 20.13 -29.85
C SER A 486 13.24 19.18 -31.04
N LYS A 487 12.69 17.97 -30.83
CA LYS A 487 12.31 17.01 -31.87
C LYS A 487 10.82 17.08 -32.20
N ILE A 488 10.08 18.01 -31.58
CA ILE A 488 8.63 18.20 -31.74
C ILE A 488 7.82 17.02 -31.14
N GLU A 489 8.45 16.22 -30.28
CA GLU A 489 7.78 15.16 -29.53
C GLU A 489 6.97 15.77 -28.39
N LYS A 490 5.71 15.40 -28.25
CA LYS A 490 4.81 15.93 -27.21
C LYS A 490 5.13 15.19 -25.92
N LYS A 491 5.24 15.93 -24.81
CA LYS A 491 5.56 15.37 -23.49
C LYS A 491 4.42 15.52 -22.49
N LYS A 492 3.71 16.64 -22.55
CA LYS A 492 2.62 16.98 -21.62
C LYS A 492 1.51 17.71 -22.34
N LEU A 493 0.27 17.35 -22.07
CA LEU A 493 -0.94 18.01 -22.55
C LEU A 493 -1.64 18.70 -21.38
N GLN A 494 -2.13 19.91 -21.59
CA GLN A 494 -2.70 20.78 -20.57
C GLN A 494 -4.08 21.28 -21.02
N PHE A 495 -5.02 21.27 -20.08
CA PHE A 495 -6.37 21.84 -20.22
C PHE A 495 -6.59 22.87 -19.13
N ASN A 496 -6.96 24.09 -19.53
CA ASN A 496 -7.08 25.23 -18.61
C ASN A 496 -8.53 25.74 -18.57
N PHE A 497 -9.18 25.58 -17.42
CA PHE A 497 -10.57 25.97 -17.17
C PHE A 497 -10.64 27.07 -16.09
N ALA A 498 -11.68 27.89 -16.13
CA ALA A 498 -11.95 28.88 -15.10
C ALA A 498 -12.76 28.27 -13.95
N ILE A 499 -12.42 28.64 -12.73
CA ILE A 499 -13.12 28.20 -11.51
C ILE A 499 -13.92 29.38 -10.93
N SER A 500 -15.18 29.15 -10.51
CA SER A 500 -15.91 30.19 -9.73
C SER A 500 -15.49 30.17 -8.27
N GLU A 501 -15.72 31.26 -7.53
CA GLU A 501 -15.27 31.39 -6.13
C GLU A 501 -15.85 30.31 -5.19
N ASP A 502 -17.06 29.83 -5.47
CA ASP A 502 -17.83 28.89 -4.65
C ASP A 502 -17.77 27.43 -5.12
N GLU A 503 -17.10 27.16 -6.24
CA GLU A 503 -16.96 25.82 -6.80
C GLU A 503 -16.04 24.94 -5.95
N LYS A 504 -16.48 23.70 -5.72
CA LYS A 504 -15.81 22.68 -4.91
C LYS A 504 -15.53 21.46 -5.76
N PHE A 505 -14.45 20.74 -5.44
CA PHE A 505 -14.01 19.57 -6.19
C PHE A 505 -13.83 18.38 -5.24
N TYR A 506 -14.46 17.26 -5.57
CA TYR A 506 -14.52 16.05 -4.75
C TYR A 506 -14.03 14.82 -5.53
N GLY A 507 -13.48 13.82 -4.85
CA GLY A 507 -13.02 12.56 -5.46
C GLY A 507 -11.51 12.47 -5.55
N PHE A 508 -10.98 12.30 -6.78
CA PHE A 508 -9.57 12.08 -7.10
C PHE A 508 -8.98 10.74 -6.63
N GLY A 509 -9.82 9.74 -6.41
CA GLY A 509 -9.48 8.48 -5.76
C GLY A 509 -9.62 8.56 -4.25
N GLU A 510 -8.84 7.75 -3.55
CA GLU A 510 -8.71 7.83 -2.10
C GLU A 510 -7.77 8.99 -1.73
N ARG A 511 -8.22 9.94 -0.91
CA ARG A 511 -7.44 11.11 -0.49
C ARG A 511 -7.51 11.32 1.02
N TYR A 512 -6.39 11.72 1.62
CA TYR A 512 -6.23 11.81 3.08
C TYR A 512 -6.19 13.26 3.59
N ASN A 513 -5.95 14.23 2.71
CA ASN A 513 -5.74 15.63 3.06
C ASN A 513 -7.04 16.42 3.26
N SER A 514 -8.02 16.27 2.36
CA SER A 514 -9.26 17.05 2.37
C SER A 514 -10.35 16.36 1.55
N LEU A 515 -11.61 16.57 1.91
CA LEU A 515 -12.75 16.15 1.10
C LEU A 515 -12.96 17.11 -0.08
N ASP A 516 -12.93 18.42 0.16
CA ASP A 516 -12.93 19.47 -0.86
C ASP A 516 -11.49 19.83 -1.24
N GLN A 517 -11.15 19.63 -2.51
CA GLN A 517 -9.78 19.74 -3.00
C GLN A 517 -9.44 21.12 -3.58
N ARG A 518 -10.37 22.09 -3.53
CA ARG A 518 -10.07 23.47 -3.96
C ARG A 518 -8.86 24.03 -3.21
N GLY A 519 -7.92 24.62 -3.96
CA GLY A 519 -6.69 25.23 -3.45
C GLY A 519 -5.51 24.27 -3.29
N ASN A 520 -5.70 22.97 -3.55
CA ASN A 520 -4.65 21.97 -3.57
C ASN A 520 -4.13 21.72 -5.00
N VAL A 521 -2.91 21.19 -5.08
CA VAL A 521 -2.38 20.54 -6.28
C VAL A 521 -2.34 19.04 -6.00
N LEU A 522 -3.05 18.28 -6.82
CA LEU A 522 -3.10 16.82 -6.70
C LEU A 522 -2.47 16.19 -7.94
N ASP A 523 -1.83 15.06 -7.76
CA ASP A 523 -1.39 14.19 -8.82
C ASP A 523 -2.15 12.85 -8.79
N CYS A 524 -2.15 12.16 -9.91
CA CYS A 524 -2.64 10.80 -10.04
C CYS A 524 -1.46 9.89 -10.35
N TYR A 525 -0.77 9.53 -9.27
CA TYR A 525 0.44 8.71 -9.24
C TYR A 525 0.36 7.74 -8.08
N VAL A 526 0.16 6.45 -8.36
CA VAL A 526 0.12 5.40 -7.33
C VAL A 526 1.43 5.43 -6.55
N TYR A 527 1.38 5.55 -5.22
CA TYR A 527 2.58 5.62 -4.38
C TYR A 527 2.37 5.02 -3.00
N ASN A 528 3.36 4.25 -2.54
CA ASN A 528 3.41 3.77 -1.17
C ASN A 528 3.97 4.87 -0.25
N GLN A 529 3.07 5.70 0.30
CA GLN A 529 3.42 6.66 1.34
C GLN A 529 3.11 6.05 2.71
N TYR A 530 4.14 5.49 3.35
CA TYR A 530 4.00 4.87 4.67
C TYR A 530 3.72 5.92 5.75
N ARG A 531 2.47 5.96 6.23
CA ARG A 531 1.91 6.93 7.19
C ARG A 531 1.92 8.37 6.65
N ASP A 532 1.14 9.23 7.30
CA ASP A 532 1.16 10.67 7.08
C ASP A 532 1.02 11.04 5.58
N GLN A 533 0.03 10.44 4.91
CA GLN A 533 -0.13 10.38 3.45
C GLN A 533 -0.17 11.76 2.77
N GLY A 534 -0.69 12.79 3.45
CA GLY A 534 -0.82 14.13 2.89
C GLY A 534 -1.65 14.10 1.59
N THR A 535 -1.11 14.64 0.51
CA THR A 535 -1.74 14.61 -0.82
C THR A 535 -1.45 13.33 -1.62
N ARG A 536 -0.48 12.51 -1.17
CA ARG A 536 -0.11 11.23 -1.80
C ARG A 536 -1.14 10.17 -1.46
N THR A 537 -1.21 9.12 -2.26
CA THR A 537 -2.19 8.03 -2.06
C THR A 537 -1.77 6.75 -2.76
N TYR A 538 -2.21 5.62 -2.22
CA TYR A 538 -2.12 4.31 -2.84
C TYR A 538 -3.06 4.18 -4.05
N MET A 539 -4.17 4.93 -4.05
CA MET A 539 -5.25 4.74 -5.01
C MET A 539 -5.79 6.06 -5.57
N PRO A 540 -5.01 6.79 -6.39
CA PRO A 540 -5.50 7.96 -7.09
C PRO A 540 -6.39 7.58 -8.26
N VAL A 541 -7.36 8.43 -8.59
CA VAL A 541 -8.18 8.31 -9.80
C VAL A 541 -8.24 9.69 -10.45
N PRO A 542 -7.97 9.85 -11.76
CA PRO A 542 -7.99 11.13 -12.44
C PRO A 542 -9.42 11.58 -12.80
N TYR A 543 -10.28 11.56 -11.80
CA TYR A 543 -11.71 11.84 -11.85
C TYR A 543 -12.13 12.71 -10.66
N TYR A 544 -13.00 13.69 -10.90
CA TYR A 544 -13.62 14.47 -9.84
C TYR A 544 -15.09 14.80 -10.13
N ILE A 545 -15.80 15.17 -9.07
CA ILE A 545 -17.15 15.75 -9.09
C ILE A 545 -17.05 17.22 -8.70
N SER A 546 -17.60 18.12 -9.52
CA SER A 546 -17.74 19.54 -9.22
C SER A 546 -19.12 19.82 -8.61
N SER A 547 -19.15 20.71 -7.61
CA SER A 547 -20.39 21.22 -7.02
C SER A 547 -21.27 22.02 -7.99
N LYS A 548 -20.83 22.26 -9.23
CA LYS A 548 -21.65 22.89 -10.29
C LYS A 548 -22.63 21.94 -10.99
N GLY A 549 -22.56 20.64 -10.75
CA GLY A 549 -23.42 19.63 -11.38
C GLY A 549 -22.78 18.94 -12.59
N TYR A 550 -21.46 18.73 -12.53
CA TYR A 550 -20.74 17.92 -13.50
C TYR A 550 -19.58 17.16 -12.85
N GLY A 551 -19.12 16.08 -13.47
CA GLY A 551 -17.87 15.42 -13.17
C GLY A 551 -16.98 15.35 -14.41
N MET A 552 -15.67 15.23 -14.20
CA MET A 552 -14.68 15.15 -15.26
C MET A 552 -13.73 14.01 -14.98
N TRP A 553 -13.52 13.12 -15.95
CA TRP A 553 -12.52 12.06 -15.91
C TRP A 553 -11.62 12.17 -17.13
N ILE A 554 -10.30 12.16 -16.93
CA ILE A 554 -9.34 12.07 -18.02
C ILE A 554 -8.89 10.61 -18.17
N ASN A 555 -9.14 10.04 -19.35
CA ASN A 555 -8.80 8.67 -19.67
C ASN A 555 -7.33 8.56 -20.05
N THR A 556 -6.46 8.44 -19.04
CA THR A 556 -5.03 8.20 -19.19
C THR A 556 -4.56 7.26 -18.09
N LEU A 557 -3.55 6.44 -18.38
CA LEU A 557 -2.82 5.65 -17.39
C LEU A 557 -1.57 6.36 -16.89
N ARG A 558 -1.13 7.42 -17.56
CA ARG A 558 0.11 8.13 -17.22
C ARG A 558 -0.10 9.10 -16.07
N LEU A 559 1.00 9.63 -15.55
CA LEU A 559 0.99 10.70 -14.56
C LEU A 559 0.12 11.87 -15.06
N SER A 560 -0.84 12.26 -14.24
CA SER A 560 -1.62 13.48 -14.42
C SER A 560 -1.65 14.31 -13.14
N SER A 561 -1.90 15.60 -13.27
CA SER A 561 -2.00 16.52 -12.15
C SER A 561 -3.10 17.56 -12.35
N PHE A 562 -3.60 18.07 -11.23
CA PHE A 562 -4.74 18.97 -11.13
C PHE A 562 -4.36 20.09 -10.17
N ASP A 563 -4.14 21.29 -10.70
CA ASP A 563 -4.08 22.52 -9.90
C ASP A 563 -5.50 23.07 -9.78
N LEU A 564 -6.06 23.03 -8.57
CA LEU A 564 -7.46 23.33 -8.27
C LEU A 564 -7.63 24.74 -7.70
N GLY A 565 -6.91 25.70 -8.26
CA GLY A 565 -6.91 27.10 -7.83
C GLY A 565 -5.80 27.43 -6.82
N HIS A 566 -4.70 26.69 -6.84
CA HIS A 566 -3.52 26.90 -5.99
C HIS A 566 -2.62 28.01 -6.52
N GLN A 567 -2.20 27.93 -7.78
CA GLN A 567 -1.36 28.99 -8.40
C GLN A 567 -2.14 30.28 -8.65
N LEU A 568 -3.36 30.15 -9.17
CA LEU A 568 -4.29 31.25 -9.41
C LEU A 568 -5.68 30.80 -8.96
N ASN A 569 -6.32 31.56 -8.05
CA ASN A 569 -7.58 31.19 -7.42
C ASN A 569 -8.76 30.92 -8.38
N ASP A 570 -8.66 31.35 -9.65
CA ASP A 570 -9.65 31.20 -10.71
C ASP A 570 -9.21 30.23 -11.83
N LEU A 571 -8.13 29.46 -11.65
CA LEU A 571 -7.61 28.50 -12.63
C LEU A 571 -7.76 27.05 -12.13
N LEU A 572 -8.40 26.22 -12.96
CA LEU A 572 -8.27 24.77 -12.95
C LEU A 572 -7.33 24.39 -14.09
N GLN A 573 -6.14 23.92 -13.75
CA GLN A 573 -5.21 23.35 -14.73
C GLN A 573 -5.17 21.84 -14.56
N VAL A 574 -5.47 21.14 -15.64
CA VAL A 574 -5.33 19.68 -15.75
C VAL A 574 -4.15 19.42 -16.66
N GLU A 575 -3.17 18.67 -16.18
CA GLU A 575 -2.00 18.27 -16.97
C GLU A 575 -1.91 16.75 -17.01
N CYS A 576 -1.60 16.16 -18.15
CA CYS A 576 -1.26 14.75 -18.26
C CYS A 576 -0.01 14.55 -19.12
N GLU A 577 0.81 13.58 -18.75
CA GLU A 577 1.91 13.14 -19.61
C GLU A 577 1.36 12.44 -20.86
N VAL A 578 2.00 12.71 -21.98
CA VAL A 578 1.68 12.15 -23.30
C VAL A 578 2.97 11.82 -24.04
N THR A 579 2.85 10.96 -25.03
CA THR A 579 3.91 10.59 -25.97
C THR A 579 3.35 10.68 -27.40
N ASP A 580 4.22 10.65 -28.41
CA ASP A 580 3.75 10.60 -29.80
C ASP A 580 3.03 9.29 -30.16
N SER A 581 3.08 8.27 -29.30
CA SER A 581 2.29 7.04 -29.46
C SER A 581 0.82 7.21 -29.03
N ASP A 582 0.50 8.29 -28.31
CA ASP A 582 -0.87 8.61 -27.92
C ASP A 582 -1.63 9.21 -29.10
N SER A 583 -2.35 8.34 -29.81
CA SER A 583 -3.20 8.77 -30.93
C SER A 583 -4.24 9.82 -30.50
N SER A 584 -4.78 9.72 -29.29
CA SER A 584 -5.73 10.70 -28.74
C SER A 584 -5.78 10.67 -27.21
N ILE A 585 -6.12 11.80 -26.60
CA ILE A 585 -6.48 11.91 -25.18
C ILE A 585 -7.96 12.28 -25.07
N GLN A 586 -8.71 11.55 -24.26
CA GLN A 586 -10.14 11.76 -24.05
C GLN A 586 -10.43 12.23 -22.63
N ILE A 587 -11.20 13.31 -22.52
CA ILE A 587 -11.81 13.78 -21.29
C ILE A 587 -13.30 13.48 -21.37
N HIS A 588 -13.81 12.74 -20.39
CA HIS A 588 -15.22 12.47 -20.26
C HIS A 588 -15.84 13.47 -19.28
N PHE A 589 -16.99 14.00 -19.65
CA PHE A 589 -17.83 14.80 -18.78
C PHE A 589 -19.11 14.04 -18.49
N PHE A 590 -19.51 14.08 -17.22
CA PHE A 590 -20.75 13.51 -16.72
C PHE A 590 -21.56 14.65 -16.12
N TYR A 591 -22.84 14.74 -16.43
CA TYR A 591 -23.67 15.85 -15.98
C TYR A 591 -24.83 15.37 -15.12
N GLY A 592 -25.33 16.28 -14.27
CA GLY A 592 -26.45 16.05 -13.38
C GLY A 592 -26.05 16.11 -11.91
N GLU A 593 -26.90 15.53 -11.06
CA GLU A 593 -26.66 15.47 -9.63
C GLU A 593 -25.43 14.60 -9.31
N PRO A 594 -24.68 14.87 -8.23
CA PRO A 594 -23.48 14.12 -7.87
C PRO A 594 -23.62 12.58 -7.88
N LYS A 595 -24.77 12.04 -7.46
CA LYS A 595 -25.05 10.59 -7.57
C LYS A 595 -25.06 10.11 -9.02
N GLN A 596 -25.78 10.82 -9.90
CA GLN A 596 -25.84 10.48 -11.33
C GLN A 596 -24.46 10.58 -11.98
N VAL A 597 -23.64 11.54 -11.56
CA VAL A 597 -22.26 11.69 -12.02
C VAL A 597 -21.40 10.46 -11.63
N CYS A 598 -21.55 9.97 -10.40
CA CYS A 598 -20.87 8.74 -9.93
C CYS A 598 -21.38 7.47 -10.65
N GLU A 599 -22.70 7.36 -10.84
CA GLU A 599 -23.33 6.24 -11.57
C GLU A 599 -22.84 6.15 -13.02
N GLN A 600 -22.70 7.29 -13.70
CA GLN A 600 -22.20 7.37 -15.07
C GLN A 600 -20.71 7.04 -15.15
N PHE A 601 -19.89 7.54 -14.23
CA PHE A 601 -18.47 7.23 -14.16
C PHE A 601 -18.24 5.72 -14.00
N THR A 602 -18.95 5.07 -13.06
CA THR A 602 -18.85 3.61 -12.85
C THR A 602 -19.47 2.81 -13.98
N LEU A 603 -20.51 3.32 -14.66
CA LEU A 603 -21.03 2.67 -15.87
C LEU A 603 -19.96 2.61 -16.97
N GLN A 604 -19.13 3.65 -17.08
CA GLN A 604 -18.09 3.72 -18.09
C GLN A 604 -16.79 2.98 -17.72
N THR A 605 -16.42 2.96 -16.45
CA THR A 605 -15.13 2.40 -15.98
C THR A 605 -15.25 1.01 -15.34
N GLY A 606 -16.47 0.55 -15.09
CA GLY A 606 -16.79 -0.76 -14.49
C GLY A 606 -17.62 -0.60 -13.22
N LYS A 607 -18.68 -1.41 -13.09
CA LYS A 607 -19.50 -1.41 -11.88
C LYS A 607 -18.76 -2.08 -10.71
N PRO A 608 -18.97 -1.61 -9.46
CA PRO A 608 -18.36 -2.24 -8.31
C PRO A 608 -18.76 -3.71 -8.18
N ILE A 609 -17.81 -4.60 -7.94
CA ILE A 609 -18.12 -6.01 -7.67
C ILE A 609 -18.66 -6.12 -6.25
N LEU A 610 -19.85 -6.71 -6.08
CA LEU A 610 -20.43 -7.01 -4.77
C LEU A 610 -19.58 -8.05 -4.03
N PRO A 611 -18.98 -7.72 -2.86
CA PRO A 611 -18.30 -8.69 -2.02
C PRO A 611 -19.25 -9.78 -1.51
N PRO A 612 -18.72 -10.96 -1.19
CA PRO A 612 -19.51 -11.97 -0.51
C PRO A 612 -19.99 -11.47 0.86
N VAL A 613 -21.15 -11.98 1.31
CA VAL A 613 -21.81 -11.48 2.54
C VAL A 613 -20.89 -11.51 3.77
N TRP A 614 -20.03 -12.53 3.90
CA TRP A 614 -19.12 -12.67 5.03
C TRP A 614 -18.10 -11.52 5.11
N ALA A 615 -17.81 -10.83 4.01
CA ALA A 615 -16.92 -9.66 3.99
C ALA A 615 -17.51 -8.47 4.77
N PHE A 616 -18.82 -8.45 4.98
CA PHE A 616 -19.51 -7.38 5.69
C PHE A 616 -19.64 -7.61 7.21
N GLY A 617 -19.15 -8.72 7.77
CA GLY A 617 -18.97 -8.85 9.21
C GLY A 617 -17.68 -8.15 9.71
N PRO A 618 -17.33 -8.26 11.00
CA PRO A 618 -16.04 -7.81 11.53
C PRO A 618 -14.89 -8.72 11.09
N TRP A 619 -13.73 -8.12 10.80
CA TRP A 619 -12.51 -8.81 10.40
C TRP A 619 -11.47 -8.74 11.51
N MET A 620 -10.76 -9.84 11.69
CA MET A 620 -9.66 -9.95 12.62
C MET A 620 -8.34 -10.15 11.88
N SER A 621 -7.35 -9.32 12.20
CA SER A 621 -6.01 -9.40 11.62
C SER A 621 -4.95 -8.98 12.63
N SER A 622 -3.77 -9.60 12.53
CA SER A 622 -2.54 -9.13 13.16
C SER A 622 -1.35 -9.79 12.47
N ASN A 623 -0.30 -9.02 12.17
CA ASN A 623 0.97 -9.57 11.71
C ASN A 623 1.63 -10.47 12.78
N ASN A 624 1.19 -10.38 14.04
CA ASN A 624 1.74 -11.19 15.14
C ASN A 624 1.25 -12.65 15.15
N TRP A 625 0.24 -13.00 14.36
CA TRP A 625 -0.34 -14.35 14.34
C TRP A 625 0.42 -15.24 13.36
N ASP A 626 1.48 -15.85 13.87
CA ASP A 626 2.47 -16.60 13.08
C ASP A 626 2.40 -18.12 13.24
N ARG A 627 1.39 -18.64 13.94
CA ARG A 627 1.24 -20.07 14.22
C ARG A 627 -0.20 -20.48 14.53
N ASP A 628 -0.54 -21.74 14.26
CA ASP A 628 -1.86 -22.33 14.47
C ASP A 628 -2.39 -22.12 15.90
N SER A 629 -1.56 -22.37 16.90
CA SER A 629 -1.95 -22.26 18.31
C SER A 629 -2.38 -20.85 18.72
N VAL A 630 -1.70 -19.82 18.22
CA VAL A 630 -2.07 -18.41 18.46
C VAL A 630 -3.39 -18.09 17.79
N VAL A 631 -3.57 -18.52 16.54
CA VAL A 631 -4.81 -18.29 15.77
C VAL A 631 -6.00 -18.93 16.45
N ARG A 632 -5.88 -20.21 16.85
CA ARG A 632 -6.95 -20.93 17.56
C ARG A 632 -7.30 -20.26 18.89
N GLU A 633 -6.31 -19.73 19.60
CA GLU A 633 -6.54 -18.97 20.84
C GLU A 633 -7.31 -17.67 20.58
N GLN A 634 -6.96 -16.89 19.55
CA GLN A 634 -7.71 -15.67 19.22
C GLN A 634 -9.17 -16.00 18.86
N VAL A 635 -9.41 -17.04 18.08
CA VAL A 635 -10.77 -17.50 17.75
C VAL A 635 -11.51 -17.97 19.00
N ARG A 636 -10.86 -18.69 19.91
CA ARG A 636 -11.46 -19.13 21.18
C ARG A 636 -11.90 -17.93 22.03
N LEU A 637 -11.08 -16.89 22.13
CA LEU A 637 -11.39 -15.66 22.87
C LEU A 637 -12.61 -14.92 22.29
N THR A 638 -12.80 -14.94 20.97
CA THR A 638 -14.00 -14.33 20.36
C THR A 638 -15.29 -14.98 20.83
N LYS A 639 -15.32 -16.32 20.93
CA LYS A 639 -16.46 -17.07 21.45
C LYS A 639 -16.67 -16.85 22.95
N GLU A 640 -15.60 -16.86 23.74
CA GLU A 640 -15.66 -16.62 25.19
C GLU A 640 -16.20 -15.24 25.53
N LEU A 641 -15.76 -14.23 24.77
CA LEU A 641 -16.10 -12.83 25.01
C LEU A 641 -17.36 -12.36 24.24
N GLN A 642 -17.97 -13.24 23.42
CA GLN A 642 -19.11 -12.91 22.55
C GLN A 642 -18.83 -11.75 21.59
N ILE A 643 -17.65 -11.77 20.97
CA ILE A 643 -17.20 -10.80 19.97
C ILE A 643 -17.28 -11.46 18.59
N PRO A 644 -18.10 -10.97 17.66
CA PRO A 644 -18.28 -11.66 16.39
C PRO A 644 -17.14 -11.32 15.44
N SER A 645 -16.80 -12.27 14.57
CA SER A 645 -15.86 -12.09 13.46
C SER A 645 -16.19 -13.07 12.36
N THR A 646 -16.17 -12.63 11.11
CA THR A 646 -16.48 -13.44 9.93
C THR A 646 -15.26 -13.65 9.04
N VAL A 647 -14.17 -12.94 9.28
CA VAL A 647 -12.94 -13.04 8.48
C VAL A 647 -11.72 -13.04 9.39
N LEU A 648 -10.78 -13.93 9.08
CA LEU A 648 -9.45 -13.95 9.65
C LEU A 648 -8.42 -13.74 8.55
N VAL A 649 -7.55 -12.75 8.72
CA VAL A 649 -6.42 -12.49 7.83
C VAL A 649 -5.15 -13.01 8.48
N LEU A 650 -4.38 -13.82 7.75
CA LEU A 650 -3.02 -14.21 8.15
C LEU A 650 -2.00 -13.56 7.22
N GLU A 651 -1.07 -12.81 7.81
CA GLU A 651 0.06 -12.23 7.08
C GLU A 651 1.33 -13.05 7.26
N GLN A 652 1.73 -13.29 8.51
CA GLN A 652 2.94 -14.04 8.84
C GLN A 652 2.72 -15.57 8.76
N TRP A 653 2.11 -16.04 7.67
CA TRP A 653 1.79 -17.46 7.47
C TRP A 653 2.90 -18.23 6.74
N SER A 654 3.69 -17.54 5.94
CA SER A 654 4.56 -18.16 4.94
C SER A 654 5.98 -18.44 5.44
N ASP A 655 6.79 -19.07 4.59
CA ASP A 655 8.25 -19.23 4.76
C ASP A 655 9.04 -17.91 4.68
N GLU A 656 8.37 -16.78 4.40
CA GLU A 656 8.93 -15.43 4.25
C GLU A 656 9.99 -15.31 3.13
N ALA A 657 10.00 -16.27 2.21
CA ALA A 657 10.89 -16.34 1.05
C ALA A 657 10.12 -16.47 -0.25
N THR A 658 9.22 -17.45 -0.34
CA THR A 658 8.42 -17.76 -1.53
C THR A 658 7.03 -17.15 -1.49
N TYR A 659 6.50 -16.90 -0.28
CA TYR A 659 5.14 -16.40 -0.05
C TYR A 659 4.02 -17.29 -0.61
N TYR A 660 4.30 -18.55 -0.92
CA TYR A 660 3.26 -19.55 -1.24
C TYR A 660 3.38 -20.84 -0.43
N ILE A 661 4.41 -20.97 0.41
CA ILE A 661 4.65 -22.14 1.26
C ILE A 661 4.47 -21.73 2.72
N PHE A 662 3.70 -22.51 3.50
CA PHE A 662 3.56 -22.29 4.94
C PHE A 662 4.91 -22.44 5.66
N ASN A 663 5.13 -21.63 6.69
CA ASN A 663 6.35 -21.69 7.50
C ASN A 663 6.59 -23.08 8.10
N ASP A 664 7.86 -23.47 8.24
CA ASP A 664 8.33 -24.78 8.74
C ASP A 664 7.88 -26.03 7.95
N ALA A 665 7.18 -25.88 6.82
CA ALA A 665 6.83 -27.02 5.96
C ALA A 665 8.09 -27.70 5.39
N GLU A 666 8.08 -29.02 5.35
CA GLU A 666 9.14 -29.84 4.76
C GLU A 666 8.68 -30.39 3.41
N TYR A 667 9.55 -30.32 2.40
CA TYR A 667 9.22 -30.73 1.02
C TYR A 667 10.47 -31.00 0.20
N GLU A 668 10.30 -31.77 -0.88
CA GLU A 668 11.30 -31.91 -1.94
C GLU A 668 11.25 -30.69 -2.86
N VAL A 669 12.41 -30.15 -3.22
CA VAL A 669 12.52 -28.98 -4.11
C VAL A 669 11.97 -29.33 -5.49
N LYS A 670 11.13 -28.45 -6.05
CA LYS A 670 10.61 -28.55 -7.42
C LYS A 670 11.36 -27.59 -8.32
N GLU A 671 11.66 -28.02 -9.54
CA GLU A 671 12.37 -27.21 -10.52
C GLU A 671 11.44 -26.71 -11.63
N ARG A 672 11.80 -25.57 -12.23
CA ARG A 672 11.15 -25.04 -13.44
C ARG A 672 9.64 -24.77 -13.27
N GLU A 673 8.83 -25.30 -14.19
CA GLU A 673 7.36 -25.17 -14.15
C GLU A 673 6.68 -26.02 -13.07
N ASP A 674 7.38 -26.99 -12.47
CA ASP A 674 6.77 -27.86 -11.46
C ASP A 674 6.35 -27.06 -10.21
N TYR A 675 5.35 -27.60 -9.53
CA TYR A 675 4.78 -27.01 -8.33
C TYR A 675 4.32 -28.11 -7.38
N HIS A 676 4.22 -27.76 -6.11
CA HIS A 676 3.73 -28.66 -5.07
C HIS A 676 2.21 -28.67 -5.02
N ARG A 677 1.69 -29.82 -4.65
CA ARG A 677 0.32 -29.97 -4.14
C ARG A 677 0.36 -30.09 -2.62
N TYR A 678 -0.78 -29.99 -1.96
CA TYR A 678 -0.84 -30.03 -0.49
C TYR A 678 -0.19 -31.31 0.09
N GLU A 679 -0.39 -32.44 -0.58
CA GLU A 679 0.16 -33.76 -0.24
C GLU A 679 1.68 -33.90 -0.44
N ASP A 680 2.31 -32.98 -1.16
CA ASP A 680 3.78 -32.96 -1.32
C ASP A 680 4.47 -32.34 -0.09
N TYR A 681 3.73 -31.69 0.80
CA TYR A 681 4.24 -31.08 2.03
C TYR A 681 4.08 -32.02 3.22
N HIS A 682 5.13 -32.09 4.05
CA HIS A 682 5.05 -32.59 5.41
C HIS A 682 5.03 -31.41 6.39
N PHE A 683 3.97 -31.32 7.19
CA PHE A 683 3.82 -30.32 8.25
C PHE A 683 4.21 -30.95 9.60
N PRO A 684 5.36 -30.59 10.18
CA PRO A 684 5.80 -31.21 11.42
C PRO A 684 4.97 -30.74 12.62
N GLU A 685 4.70 -31.63 13.58
CA GLU A 685 3.92 -31.32 14.80
C GLU A 685 4.55 -30.20 15.64
N TRP A 686 5.88 -30.07 15.63
CA TRP A 686 6.60 -29.00 16.34
C TRP A 686 6.58 -27.66 15.59
N GLY A 687 6.20 -27.65 14.31
CA GLY A 687 6.22 -26.47 13.45
C GLY A 687 5.11 -25.47 13.78
N ARG A 688 5.20 -24.27 13.18
CA ARG A 688 4.18 -23.22 13.37
C ARG A 688 2.81 -23.60 12.81
N TRP A 689 2.79 -24.38 11.74
CA TRP A 689 1.57 -24.76 11.02
C TRP A 689 1.50 -26.29 10.83
N PRO A 690 1.19 -27.06 11.90
CA PRO A 690 1.21 -28.52 11.85
C PRO A 690 0.07 -29.12 11.03
N ASP A 691 -1.02 -28.39 10.82
CA ASP A 691 -2.16 -28.80 9.98
C ASP A 691 -2.88 -27.58 9.37
N PRO A 692 -2.34 -26.96 8.30
CA PRO A 692 -2.95 -25.79 7.69
C PRO A 692 -4.37 -26.03 7.21
N LYS A 693 -4.67 -27.23 6.69
CA LYS A 693 -6.02 -27.57 6.24
C LYS A 693 -6.97 -27.67 7.44
N GLY A 694 -6.57 -28.37 8.51
CA GLY A 694 -7.36 -28.46 9.74
C GLY A 694 -7.52 -27.12 10.45
N LEU A 695 -6.62 -26.15 10.26
CA LEU A 695 -6.83 -24.77 10.69
C LEU A 695 -7.94 -24.10 9.88
N THR A 696 -7.88 -24.18 8.55
CA THR A 696 -8.92 -23.61 7.67
C THR A 696 -10.29 -24.23 7.94
N ASP A 697 -10.37 -25.55 8.05
CA ASP A 697 -11.60 -26.27 8.40
C ASP A 697 -12.15 -25.77 9.75
N TYR A 698 -11.29 -25.62 10.76
CA TYR A 698 -11.68 -25.07 12.06
C TYR A 698 -12.20 -23.63 11.95
N LEU A 699 -11.56 -22.76 11.16
CA LEU A 699 -12.05 -21.40 10.94
C LEU A 699 -13.46 -21.41 10.32
N HIS A 700 -13.68 -22.24 9.31
CA HIS A 700 -14.98 -22.39 8.65
C HIS A 700 -16.05 -22.92 9.61
N GLU A 701 -15.75 -23.91 10.45
CA GLU A 701 -16.63 -24.43 11.51
C GLU A 701 -16.99 -23.38 12.58
N ASN A 702 -16.15 -22.34 12.72
CA ASN A 702 -16.39 -21.21 13.61
C ASN A 702 -17.07 -20.02 12.92
N GLY A 703 -17.46 -20.16 11.64
CA GLY A 703 -18.11 -19.11 10.85
C GLY A 703 -17.15 -18.04 10.30
N LEU A 704 -15.84 -18.31 10.30
CA LEU A 704 -14.82 -17.42 9.73
C LEU A 704 -14.44 -17.87 8.32
N ARG A 705 -13.91 -16.92 7.55
CA ARG A 705 -13.24 -17.14 6.26
C ARG A 705 -11.77 -16.77 6.39
N LEU A 706 -10.89 -17.52 5.73
CA LEU A 706 -9.45 -17.31 5.81
C LEU A 706 -8.95 -16.56 4.58
N ILE A 707 -8.28 -15.44 4.82
CA ILE A 707 -7.58 -14.67 3.79
C ILE A 707 -6.08 -14.70 4.07
N LEU A 708 -5.28 -14.97 3.04
CA LEU A 708 -3.81 -14.99 3.15
C LEU A 708 -3.17 -13.77 2.48
N TRP A 709 -2.18 -13.16 3.13
CA TRP A 709 -1.40 -12.07 2.56
C TRP A 709 -0.55 -12.54 1.37
N GLN A 710 -0.45 -11.68 0.36
CA GLN A 710 0.31 -11.89 -0.88
C GLN A 710 0.99 -10.60 -1.35
N ILE A 711 2.01 -10.77 -2.19
CA ILE A 711 2.82 -9.70 -2.78
C ILE A 711 3.24 -10.08 -4.21
N PRO A 712 3.35 -9.14 -5.16
CA PRO A 712 3.69 -9.44 -6.56
C PRO A 712 5.20 -9.54 -6.85
N ILE A 713 6.01 -9.93 -5.88
CA ILE A 713 7.48 -9.91 -5.98
C ILE A 713 8.11 -11.29 -5.77
N GLN A 714 9.20 -11.56 -6.49
CA GLN A 714 10.13 -12.64 -6.17
C GLN A 714 11.24 -12.05 -5.30
N LYS A 715 11.18 -12.31 -4.00
CA LYS A 715 11.97 -11.63 -2.96
C LYS A 715 13.47 -11.81 -3.14
N TYR A 716 14.25 -10.73 -3.05
CA TYR A 716 15.69 -10.82 -2.84
C TYR A 716 15.99 -10.98 -1.35
N LEU A 717 16.78 -11.99 -0.98
CA LEU A 717 17.08 -12.34 0.41
C LEU A 717 18.45 -11.84 0.89
N ASN A 718 18.95 -10.72 0.36
CA ASN A 718 20.21 -10.11 0.82
C ASN A 718 21.36 -11.13 0.86
N ARG A 719 21.59 -11.78 -0.29
CA ARG A 719 22.58 -12.87 -0.50
C ARG A 719 22.37 -14.15 0.30
N GLN A 720 21.32 -14.24 1.10
CA GLN A 720 20.89 -15.51 1.68
C GLN A 720 20.25 -16.38 0.59
N HIS A 721 20.37 -17.69 0.77
CA HIS A 721 19.85 -18.67 -0.17
C HIS A 721 18.60 -19.33 0.39
N HIS A 722 17.64 -19.60 -0.48
CA HIS A 722 16.50 -20.45 -0.16
C HIS A 722 16.21 -21.33 -1.37
N LEU A 723 16.40 -22.65 -1.26
CA LEU A 723 16.51 -23.55 -2.41
C LEU A 723 15.35 -23.43 -3.40
N GLN A 724 14.10 -23.43 -2.91
CA GLN A 724 12.93 -23.29 -3.78
C GLN A 724 12.84 -21.90 -4.41
N LYS A 725 13.10 -20.85 -3.62
CA LYS A 725 13.06 -19.46 -4.06
C LYS A 725 14.11 -19.17 -5.14
N ASP A 726 15.32 -19.69 -4.95
CA ASP A 726 16.44 -19.54 -5.88
C ASP A 726 16.15 -20.27 -7.19
N THR A 727 15.51 -21.44 -7.12
CA THR A 727 15.09 -22.21 -8.29
C THR A 727 13.96 -21.51 -9.05
N ASP A 728 12.97 -20.98 -8.33
CA ASP A 728 11.87 -20.20 -8.91
C ASP A 728 12.39 -18.89 -9.54
N GLU A 729 13.34 -18.21 -8.89
CA GLU A 729 13.98 -17.01 -9.45
C GLU A 729 14.75 -17.35 -10.74
N ALA A 730 15.53 -18.43 -10.74
CA ALA A 730 16.26 -18.84 -11.93
C ALA A 730 15.32 -19.13 -13.11
N TYR A 731 14.18 -19.79 -12.85
CA TYR A 731 13.19 -20.07 -13.89
C TYR A 731 12.43 -18.81 -14.34
N MET A 732 12.07 -17.92 -13.41
CA MET A 732 11.47 -16.62 -13.72
C MET A 732 12.37 -15.80 -14.67
N LEU A 733 13.68 -15.81 -14.40
CA LEU A 733 14.69 -15.16 -15.25
C LEU A 733 14.84 -15.86 -16.61
N GLU A 734 14.86 -17.20 -16.64
CA GLU A 734 14.96 -17.99 -17.89
C GLU A 734 13.77 -17.74 -18.83
N LYS A 735 12.57 -17.62 -18.26
CA LYS A 735 11.30 -17.47 -19.01
C LYS A 735 10.86 -16.03 -19.20
N GLU A 736 11.60 -15.07 -18.64
CA GLU A 736 11.27 -13.66 -18.71
C GLU A 736 9.87 -13.32 -18.14
N TYR A 737 9.47 -13.96 -17.04
CA TYR A 737 8.18 -13.69 -16.38
C TYR A 737 8.18 -12.45 -15.46
N MET A 738 9.28 -11.72 -15.43
CA MET A 738 9.48 -10.48 -14.69
C MET A 738 9.41 -9.27 -15.63
N VAL A 739 9.08 -8.12 -15.05
CA VAL A 739 9.23 -6.82 -15.72
C VAL A 739 10.69 -6.62 -16.14
N LYS A 740 10.93 -5.93 -17.26
CA LYS A 740 12.28 -5.68 -17.81
C LYS A 740 12.62 -4.20 -17.86
N ASN A 741 13.91 -3.89 -17.75
CA ASN A 741 14.47 -2.58 -18.08
C ASN A 741 14.42 -2.35 -19.59
N SER A 742 14.64 -1.10 -20.03
CA SER A 742 14.62 -0.74 -21.45
C SER A 742 15.69 -1.43 -22.30
N ASP A 743 16.77 -1.91 -21.68
CA ASP A 743 17.85 -2.68 -22.31
C ASP A 743 17.58 -4.19 -22.36
N GLY A 744 16.41 -4.63 -21.88
CA GLY A 744 16.00 -6.04 -21.82
C GLY A 744 16.49 -6.79 -20.59
N THR A 745 17.27 -6.16 -19.70
CA THR A 745 17.69 -6.80 -18.44
C THR A 745 16.52 -6.89 -17.44
N PRO A 746 16.53 -7.84 -16.49
CA PRO A 746 15.47 -7.98 -15.49
C PRO A 746 15.35 -6.72 -14.62
N TYR A 747 14.12 -6.22 -14.43
CA TYR A 747 13.86 -5.14 -13.49
C TYR A 747 13.93 -5.65 -12.06
N ARG A 748 14.72 -4.96 -11.23
CA ARG A 748 14.78 -5.16 -9.79
C ARG A 748 14.36 -3.87 -9.09
N MET A 749 13.63 -4.01 -8.00
CA MET A 749 13.17 -2.90 -7.18
C MET A 749 14.34 -2.00 -6.77
N PRO A 750 14.41 -0.74 -7.24
CA PRO A 750 15.61 0.08 -7.05
C PRO A 750 15.71 0.65 -5.63
N GLU A 751 14.57 0.81 -4.95
CA GLU A 751 14.47 1.41 -3.63
C GLU A 751 13.20 0.99 -2.88
N GLY A 752 13.13 1.36 -1.61
CA GLY A 752 11.96 1.14 -0.77
C GLY A 752 11.77 -0.32 -0.34
N TRP A 753 10.50 -0.68 -0.10
CA TRP A 753 10.13 -2.02 0.34
C TRP A 753 10.43 -3.06 -0.75
N PHE A 754 11.00 -4.20 -0.37
CA PHE A 754 11.44 -5.26 -1.29
C PHE A 754 12.53 -4.87 -2.31
N LYS A 755 13.39 -3.90 -1.98
CA LYS A 755 14.59 -3.55 -2.77
C LYS A 755 15.34 -4.79 -3.29
N GLU A 756 15.84 -4.71 -4.53
CA GLU A 756 16.49 -5.75 -5.32
C GLU A 756 15.63 -6.96 -5.71
N SER A 757 14.39 -7.05 -5.26
CA SER A 757 13.46 -8.14 -5.66
C SER A 757 13.02 -7.97 -7.11
N LEU A 758 12.72 -9.09 -7.78
CA LEU A 758 12.13 -9.05 -9.13
C LEU A 758 10.63 -8.78 -9.04
N LEU A 759 10.10 -7.98 -9.96
CA LEU A 759 8.66 -7.70 -10.06
C LEU A 759 8.01 -8.65 -11.06
N MET A 760 6.94 -9.34 -10.66
CA MET A 760 6.18 -10.24 -11.53
C MET A 760 5.47 -9.46 -12.64
N ASP A 761 5.53 -9.93 -13.88
CA ASP A 761 4.77 -9.36 -15.00
C ASP A 761 3.40 -10.06 -15.16
N PHE A 762 2.33 -9.45 -14.63
CA PHE A 762 0.97 -9.98 -14.74
C PHE A 762 0.34 -9.81 -16.14
N SER A 763 1.01 -9.14 -17.07
CA SER A 763 0.61 -9.12 -18.49
C SER A 763 1.02 -10.40 -19.23
N SER A 764 1.90 -11.23 -18.64
CA SER A 764 2.28 -12.53 -19.17
C SER A 764 1.29 -13.62 -18.76
N ASP A 765 0.57 -14.22 -19.72
CA ASP A 765 -0.37 -15.32 -19.45
C ASP A 765 0.34 -16.59 -18.96
N GLU A 766 1.48 -16.95 -19.56
CA GLU A 766 2.31 -18.08 -19.12
C GLU A 766 2.89 -17.83 -17.73
N GLY A 767 3.35 -16.60 -17.47
CA GLY A 767 3.84 -16.18 -16.16
C GLY A 767 2.77 -16.26 -15.08
N LYS A 768 1.56 -15.76 -15.34
CA LYS A 768 0.40 -15.90 -14.43
C LYS A 768 0.10 -17.37 -14.14
N GLN A 769 0.08 -18.22 -15.16
CA GLN A 769 -0.19 -19.65 -14.95
C GLN A 769 0.88 -20.28 -14.06
N TRP A 770 2.16 -20.03 -14.32
CA TRP A 770 3.26 -20.50 -13.48
C TRP A 770 3.14 -20.01 -12.03
N TRP A 771 2.83 -18.72 -11.87
CA TRP A 771 2.66 -18.10 -10.56
C TRP A 771 1.51 -18.74 -9.78
N PHE A 772 0.32 -18.85 -10.38
CA PHE A 772 -0.88 -19.35 -9.69
C PHE A 772 -0.89 -20.86 -9.49
N ASN A 773 -0.24 -21.65 -10.35
CA ASN A 773 -0.06 -23.09 -10.11
C ASN A 773 0.58 -23.36 -8.74
N LYS A 774 1.55 -22.52 -8.32
CA LYS A 774 2.21 -22.61 -7.00
C LYS A 774 1.32 -22.22 -5.83
N ARG A 775 0.22 -21.49 -6.08
CA ARG A 775 -0.76 -21.07 -5.04
C ARG A 775 -2.05 -21.89 -5.08
N GLN A 776 -2.25 -22.74 -6.09
CA GLN A 776 -3.49 -23.50 -6.28
C GLN A 776 -3.88 -24.32 -5.05
N TYR A 777 -2.91 -24.98 -4.42
CA TYR A 777 -3.17 -25.81 -3.25
C TYR A 777 -3.74 -25.02 -2.05
N LEU A 778 -3.50 -23.69 -1.96
CA LEU A 778 -4.06 -22.83 -0.91
C LEU A 778 -5.58 -22.75 -1.03
N LEU A 779 -6.10 -22.56 -2.25
CA LEU A 779 -7.54 -22.60 -2.51
C LEU A 779 -8.09 -24.01 -2.30
N ASP A 780 -7.35 -25.04 -2.72
CA ASP A 780 -7.76 -26.44 -2.57
C ASP A 780 -7.92 -26.87 -1.09
N ILE A 781 -7.19 -26.24 -0.16
CA ILE A 781 -7.36 -26.46 1.29
C ILE A 781 -8.37 -25.52 1.95
N GLY A 782 -9.07 -24.69 1.17
CA GLY A 782 -10.20 -23.87 1.63
C GLY A 782 -9.89 -22.41 1.94
N VAL A 783 -8.72 -21.87 1.54
CA VAL A 783 -8.48 -20.41 1.64
C VAL A 783 -9.51 -19.67 0.78
N ASP A 784 -10.15 -18.65 1.34
CA ASP A 784 -11.31 -17.99 0.74
C ASP A 784 -10.95 -16.74 -0.08
N GLY A 785 -9.70 -16.27 0.01
CA GLY A 785 -9.22 -15.12 -0.73
C GLY A 785 -7.82 -14.68 -0.32
N PHE A 786 -7.39 -13.54 -0.86
CA PHE A 786 -6.04 -13.01 -0.66
C PHE A 786 -6.04 -11.53 -0.26
N LYS A 787 -5.22 -11.17 0.74
CA LYS A 787 -4.87 -9.77 1.02
C LYS A 787 -3.72 -9.44 0.08
N THR A 788 -4.03 -8.87 -1.07
CA THR A 788 -3.07 -8.57 -2.14
C THR A 788 -2.43 -7.22 -1.85
N ASP A 789 -1.36 -7.25 -1.07
CA ASP A 789 -0.64 -6.06 -0.64
C ASP A 789 0.35 -5.58 -1.72
N GLY A 790 0.81 -4.34 -1.58
CA GLY A 790 1.68 -3.67 -2.54
C GLY A 790 1.01 -3.37 -3.88
N GLY A 791 1.83 -3.28 -4.93
CA GLY A 791 1.43 -2.90 -6.29
C GLY A 791 2.04 -1.56 -6.74
N GLU A 792 2.63 -0.78 -5.84
CA GLU A 792 3.21 0.54 -6.11
C GLU A 792 4.69 0.45 -6.57
N PHE A 793 5.04 -0.61 -7.31
CA PHE A 793 6.41 -1.09 -7.49
C PHE A 793 7.07 -0.71 -8.82
N VAL A 794 6.38 -0.02 -9.72
CA VAL A 794 6.94 0.33 -11.04
C VAL A 794 7.65 1.69 -10.95
N PHE A 795 8.98 1.68 -10.95
CA PHE A 795 9.84 2.87 -10.98
C PHE A 795 10.64 2.91 -12.28
N GLY A 796 10.31 3.84 -13.17
CA GLY A 796 10.96 4.03 -14.46
C GLY A 796 9.98 4.01 -15.64
N LYS A 797 9.88 5.13 -16.37
CA LYS A 797 8.97 5.27 -17.52
C LYS A 797 9.22 4.30 -18.69
N GLN A 798 10.44 3.79 -18.85
CA GLN A 798 10.83 2.94 -19.98
C GLN A 798 10.89 1.44 -19.64
N LEU A 799 10.43 1.02 -18.47
CA LEU A 799 10.29 -0.40 -18.16
C LEU A 799 9.37 -1.06 -19.17
N GLN A 800 9.62 -2.31 -19.53
CA GLN A 800 8.92 -3.05 -20.56
C GLN A 800 8.11 -4.19 -19.96
N PHE A 801 6.85 -4.31 -20.38
CA PHE A 801 5.93 -5.38 -20.02
C PHE A 801 5.65 -6.27 -21.23
N ALA A 802 5.23 -7.52 -20.99
CA ALA A 802 5.03 -8.54 -22.00
C ALA A 802 3.93 -8.20 -23.01
N ASP A 803 2.95 -7.38 -22.65
CA ASP A 803 1.91 -6.88 -23.55
C ASP A 803 2.30 -5.65 -24.40
N GLY A 804 3.53 -5.16 -24.23
CA GLY A 804 4.08 -4.03 -24.97
C GLY A 804 3.87 -2.66 -24.33
N ARG A 805 3.17 -2.56 -23.18
CA ARG A 805 3.08 -1.32 -22.41
C ARG A 805 4.39 -1.01 -21.70
N ASN A 806 4.59 0.28 -21.40
CA ASN A 806 5.76 0.76 -20.69
C ASN A 806 5.45 1.21 -19.26
N GLY A 807 6.50 1.42 -18.47
CA GLY A 807 6.40 1.80 -17.06
C GLY A 807 5.69 3.13 -16.79
N ASP A 808 5.63 4.05 -17.76
CA ASP A 808 4.89 5.31 -17.68
C ASP A 808 3.37 5.12 -17.57
N GLU A 809 2.82 4.11 -18.24
CA GLU A 809 1.42 3.68 -18.10
C GLU A 809 1.26 2.68 -16.95
N MET A 810 2.20 1.73 -16.88
CA MET A 810 2.08 0.60 -15.98
C MET A 810 2.26 0.97 -14.52
N ARG A 811 2.85 2.12 -14.17
CA ARG A 811 2.89 2.52 -12.76
C ARG A 811 1.51 2.60 -12.12
N ASN A 812 0.56 3.24 -12.79
CA ASN A 812 -0.78 3.36 -12.25
C ASN A 812 -1.62 2.11 -12.53
N GLN A 813 -1.38 1.43 -13.65
CA GLN A 813 -2.20 0.28 -14.06
C GLN A 813 -1.77 -1.05 -13.42
N TYR A 814 -0.50 -1.22 -13.07
CA TYR A 814 0.05 -2.44 -12.48
C TYR A 814 -0.72 -2.97 -11.26
N PRO A 815 -1.08 -2.16 -10.24
CA PRO A 815 -1.84 -2.68 -9.11
C PRO A 815 -3.18 -3.29 -9.56
N ASN A 816 -3.88 -2.67 -10.52
CA ASN A 816 -5.13 -3.21 -11.05
C ASN A 816 -4.89 -4.57 -11.74
N ASP A 817 -3.83 -4.70 -12.55
CA ASP A 817 -3.52 -5.95 -13.26
C ASP A 817 -3.14 -7.08 -12.28
N TYR A 818 -2.36 -6.76 -11.25
CA TYR A 818 -2.02 -7.68 -10.16
C TYR A 818 -3.25 -8.15 -9.39
N ILE A 819 -4.10 -7.22 -8.93
CA ILE A 819 -5.29 -7.54 -8.14
C ILE A 819 -6.29 -8.32 -8.99
N GLN A 820 -6.48 -7.92 -10.25
CA GLN A 820 -7.35 -8.63 -11.18
C GLN A 820 -6.90 -10.09 -11.35
N ALA A 821 -5.60 -10.32 -11.54
CA ALA A 821 -5.07 -11.66 -11.72
C ALA A 821 -5.38 -12.58 -10.52
N TYR A 822 -5.23 -12.07 -9.29
CA TYR A 822 -5.58 -12.83 -8.07
C TYR A 822 -7.08 -13.00 -7.88
N TYR A 823 -7.87 -11.96 -8.18
CA TYR A 823 -9.33 -12.05 -8.11
C TYR A 823 -9.87 -13.07 -9.11
N ASP A 824 -9.42 -13.04 -10.36
CA ASP A 824 -9.81 -13.99 -11.39
C ASP A 824 -9.37 -15.42 -11.01
N PHE A 825 -8.17 -15.59 -10.44
CA PHE A 825 -7.69 -16.87 -9.92
C PHE A 825 -8.62 -17.43 -8.83
N ALA A 826 -8.98 -16.64 -7.82
CA ALA A 826 -9.89 -17.07 -6.76
C ALA A 826 -11.33 -17.27 -7.28
N ALA A 827 -11.82 -16.40 -8.17
CA ALA A 827 -13.16 -16.46 -8.73
C ALA A 827 -13.36 -17.67 -9.66
N ASN A 828 -12.31 -18.11 -10.35
CA ASN A 828 -12.32 -19.34 -11.13
C ASN A 828 -12.42 -20.59 -10.26
N HIS A 829 -11.95 -20.54 -9.01
CA HIS A 829 -12.13 -21.62 -8.04
C HIS A 829 -13.53 -21.60 -7.41
N LYS A 830 -14.03 -20.42 -7.00
CA LYS A 830 -15.35 -20.27 -6.35
C LYS A 830 -16.09 -19.00 -6.80
N LYS A 831 -16.85 -19.12 -7.88
CA LYS A 831 -17.58 -17.98 -8.49
C LYS A 831 -18.57 -17.34 -7.52
N GLY A 832 -18.48 -16.01 -7.38
CA GLY A 832 -19.39 -15.22 -6.54
C GLY A 832 -19.05 -15.21 -5.05
N ASP A 833 -17.97 -15.90 -4.64
CA ASP A 833 -17.51 -15.96 -3.25
C ASP A 833 -16.01 -15.67 -3.10
N ALA A 834 -15.36 -15.21 -4.18
CA ALA A 834 -13.96 -14.85 -4.18
C ALA A 834 -13.72 -13.45 -3.61
N MET A 835 -12.58 -13.29 -2.93
CA MET A 835 -12.23 -12.04 -2.26
C MET A 835 -10.77 -11.64 -2.51
N THR A 836 -10.58 -10.38 -2.85
CA THR A 836 -9.30 -9.69 -2.67
C THR A 836 -9.49 -8.51 -1.73
N PHE A 837 -8.46 -8.23 -0.93
CA PHE A 837 -8.39 -7.06 -0.06
C PHE A 837 -7.08 -6.33 -0.36
N SER A 838 -7.16 -5.13 -0.93
CA SER A 838 -6.04 -4.44 -1.61
C SER A 838 -5.90 -2.98 -1.17
N ARG A 839 -4.71 -2.37 -1.24
CA ARG A 839 -4.55 -0.93 -0.92
C ARG A 839 -4.33 -0.05 -2.14
N ALA A 840 -3.62 -0.56 -3.13
CA ALA A 840 -3.26 0.18 -4.32
C ALA A 840 -4.28 -0.03 -5.44
N GLY A 841 -4.46 1.00 -6.26
CA GLY A 841 -5.34 0.91 -7.42
C GLY A 841 -5.35 2.19 -8.24
N TYR A 842 -6.09 2.17 -9.33
CA TYR A 842 -6.30 3.34 -10.17
C TYR A 842 -7.73 3.35 -10.73
N THR A 843 -7.98 4.04 -11.85
CA THR A 843 -9.26 3.93 -12.56
C THR A 843 -9.66 2.47 -12.78
N GLY A 844 -10.83 2.05 -12.28
CA GLY A 844 -11.32 0.67 -12.39
C GLY A 844 -11.06 -0.21 -11.17
N ALA A 845 -10.41 0.29 -10.10
CA ALA A 845 -10.16 -0.46 -8.87
C ALA A 845 -11.46 -1.00 -8.22
N GLN A 846 -12.60 -0.36 -8.45
CA GLN A 846 -13.90 -0.83 -7.96
C GLN A 846 -14.33 -2.19 -8.54
N LYS A 847 -13.71 -2.64 -9.63
CA LYS A 847 -13.93 -3.98 -10.19
C LYS A 847 -13.31 -5.09 -9.33
N PHE A 848 -12.77 -4.77 -8.15
CA PHE A 848 -12.25 -5.72 -7.19
C PHE A 848 -13.02 -5.59 -5.87
N PRO A 849 -13.27 -6.70 -5.14
CA PRO A 849 -14.23 -6.72 -4.03
C PRO A 849 -14.01 -5.68 -2.93
N ALA A 850 -12.82 -5.51 -2.34
CA ALA A 850 -12.62 -4.47 -1.34
C ALA A 850 -11.19 -3.93 -1.25
N HIS A 851 -11.11 -2.72 -0.70
CA HIS A 851 -9.87 -1.98 -0.52
C HIS A 851 -9.68 -1.47 0.91
N TRP A 852 -8.44 -1.19 1.33
CA TRP A 852 -8.13 -0.56 2.61
C TRP A 852 -7.21 0.65 2.50
N ALA A 853 -7.31 1.54 3.48
CA ALA A 853 -6.60 2.83 3.55
C ALA A 853 -5.08 2.77 3.79
N GLY A 854 -4.44 1.63 3.58
CA GLY A 854 -3.02 1.48 3.85
C GLY A 854 -2.63 1.72 5.31
N ASP A 855 -1.43 2.24 5.51
CA ASP A 855 -0.69 2.16 6.76
C ASP A 855 -0.75 3.47 7.54
N GLU A 856 -1.31 3.47 8.76
CA GLU A 856 -1.46 4.68 9.59
C GLU A 856 -1.13 4.51 11.08
N ARG A 857 -0.84 5.64 11.72
CA ARG A 857 -0.55 5.72 13.16
C ARG A 857 -1.82 5.58 14.01
N SER A 858 -1.65 5.10 15.24
CA SER A 858 -2.70 5.08 16.26
C SER A 858 -2.96 6.45 16.89
N THR A 859 -3.51 7.41 16.12
CA THR A 859 -3.91 8.74 16.63
C THR A 859 -5.28 9.20 16.12
N PHE A 860 -5.88 10.20 16.77
CA PHE A 860 -7.14 10.80 16.31
C PHE A 860 -6.98 11.55 14.99
N GLU A 861 -5.82 12.13 14.70
CA GLU A 861 -5.54 12.77 13.41
C GLU A 861 -5.54 11.75 12.27
N ALA A 862 -4.92 10.59 12.47
CA ALA A 862 -4.95 9.49 11.49
C ALA A 862 -6.37 8.94 11.30
N PHE A 863 -7.18 8.89 12.36
CA PHE A 863 -8.61 8.57 12.26
C PHE A 863 -9.37 9.60 11.39
N GLN A 864 -9.13 10.90 11.58
CA GLN A 864 -9.73 11.94 10.73
C GLN A 864 -9.32 11.80 9.25
N ARG A 865 -8.03 11.53 8.99
CA ARG A 865 -7.52 11.29 7.63
C ARG A 865 -8.16 10.05 7.00
N SER A 866 -8.33 8.98 7.77
CA SER A 866 -9.00 7.74 7.32
C SER A 866 -10.47 7.99 6.98
N LEU A 867 -11.17 8.84 7.74
CA LEU A 867 -12.54 9.24 7.43
C LEU A 867 -12.64 9.99 6.10
N ILE A 868 -11.71 10.91 5.84
CA ILE A 868 -11.62 11.62 4.54
C ILE A 868 -11.31 10.63 3.40
N ALA A 869 -10.42 9.66 3.63
CA ALA A 869 -10.05 8.63 2.67
C ALA A 869 -11.24 7.77 2.25
N GLY A 870 -12.03 7.26 3.20
CA GLY A 870 -13.23 6.48 2.89
C GLY A 870 -14.29 7.27 2.11
N LEU A 871 -14.50 8.55 2.45
CA LEU A 871 -15.45 9.42 1.76
C LEU A 871 -15.02 9.78 0.34
N SER A 872 -13.75 10.12 0.14
CA SER A 872 -13.18 10.43 -1.18
C SER A 872 -13.11 9.20 -2.09
N SER A 873 -12.79 8.03 -1.51
CA SER A 873 -12.82 6.73 -2.20
C SER A 873 -14.23 6.42 -2.73
N GLY A 874 -15.26 6.60 -1.89
CA GLY A 874 -16.65 6.43 -2.30
C GLY A 874 -17.08 7.40 -3.40
N LEU A 875 -16.72 8.68 -3.31
CA LEU A 875 -16.96 9.68 -4.37
C LEU A 875 -16.28 9.32 -5.70
N SER A 876 -15.19 8.55 -5.62
CA SER A 876 -14.40 8.10 -6.78
C SER A 876 -14.86 6.74 -7.32
N GLY A 877 -16.05 6.28 -6.92
CA GLY A 877 -16.66 5.06 -7.44
C GLY A 877 -16.16 3.77 -6.80
N ILE A 878 -15.41 3.84 -5.69
CA ILE A 878 -14.85 2.68 -4.98
C ILE A 878 -15.59 2.53 -3.63
N PRO A 879 -16.69 1.76 -3.59
CA PRO A 879 -17.63 1.83 -2.47
C PRO A 879 -17.31 0.88 -1.31
N PHE A 880 -16.48 -0.15 -1.55
CA PHE A 880 -16.17 -1.20 -0.58
C PHE A 880 -14.77 -0.97 -0.01
N TRP A 881 -14.76 -0.14 1.02
CA TRP A 881 -13.56 0.38 1.66
C TRP A 881 -13.52 0.02 3.15
N GLY A 882 -12.32 -0.25 3.66
CA GLY A 882 -12.03 -0.44 5.07
C GLY A 882 -10.77 0.31 5.50
N TRP A 883 -10.45 0.22 6.79
CA TRP A 883 -9.25 0.82 7.36
C TRP A 883 -8.86 0.05 8.62
N ASP A 884 -7.63 0.28 9.08
CA ASP A 884 -7.12 -0.29 10.32
C ASP A 884 -7.64 0.50 11.51
N LEU A 885 -8.78 0.09 12.07
CA LEU A 885 -9.40 0.81 13.16
C LEU A 885 -8.45 0.95 14.36
N GLY A 886 -8.36 2.17 14.90
CA GLY A 886 -7.42 2.52 15.97
C GLY A 886 -5.97 2.71 15.50
N GLY A 887 -5.67 2.59 14.20
CA GLY A 887 -4.33 2.66 13.61
C GLY A 887 -3.49 1.40 13.89
N PHE A 888 -2.68 1.00 12.92
CA PHE A 888 -1.92 -0.26 12.97
C PHE A 888 -0.49 -0.10 13.50
N ASN A 889 0.08 1.11 13.42
CA ASN A 889 1.46 1.45 13.77
C ASN A 889 1.58 2.45 14.94
N GLY A 890 2.72 2.41 15.62
CA GLY A 890 3.05 3.28 16.74
C GLY A 890 2.64 2.69 18.09
N ASP A 891 2.62 3.53 19.12
CA ASP A 891 2.09 3.14 20.42
C ASP A 891 0.66 2.58 20.28
N ILE A 892 0.33 1.58 21.10
CA ILE A 892 -1.02 1.01 21.11
C ILE A 892 -2.06 2.11 21.37
N PRO A 893 -3.21 2.13 20.66
CA PRO A 893 -4.17 3.21 20.83
C PRO A 893 -4.69 3.28 22.26
N SER A 894 -5.06 4.48 22.71
CA SER A 894 -5.83 4.62 23.94
C SER A 894 -7.14 3.84 23.83
N ALA A 895 -7.68 3.37 24.96
CA ALA A 895 -8.98 2.69 24.95
C ALA A 895 -10.08 3.56 24.35
N GLU A 896 -10.02 4.89 24.56
CA GLU A 896 -10.93 5.83 23.92
C GLU A 896 -10.81 5.81 22.40
N LEU A 897 -9.61 6.00 21.85
CA LEU A 897 -9.38 5.99 20.40
C LEU A 897 -9.84 4.66 19.79
N PHE A 898 -9.54 3.54 20.43
CA PHE A 898 -9.95 2.21 19.95
C PHE A 898 -11.48 2.07 19.89
N ILE A 899 -12.19 2.51 20.93
CA ILE A 899 -13.66 2.44 20.99
C ILE A 899 -14.30 3.44 20.00
N ARG A 900 -13.78 4.67 19.88
CA ARG A 900 -14.26 5.65 18.89
C ARG A 900 -14.04 5.17 17.46
N SER A 901 -12.93 4.51 17.21
CA SER A 901 -12.65 3.88 15.92
C SER A 901 -13.59 2.71 15.65
N ALA A 902 -13.84 1.83 16.64
CA ALA A 902 -14.77 0.72 16.51
C ALA A 902 -16.23 1.18 16.28
N GLN A 903 -16.63 2.28 16.93
CA GLN A 903 -17.91 2.95 16.71
C GLN A 903 -18.10 3.34 15.25
N MET A 904 -17.11 4.00 14.65
CA MET A 904 -17.15 4.40 13.25
C MET A 904 -17.06 3.20 12.30
N ALA A 905 -16.15 2.27 12.57
CA ALA A 905 -15.91 1.09 11.73
C ALA A 905 -17.15 0.17 11.62
N ALA A 906 -18.01 0.12 12.64
CA ALA A 906 -19.29 -0.58 12.56
C ALA A 906 -20.22 -0.05 11.43
N PHE A 907 -20.05 1.22 11.05
CA PHE A 907 -20.76 1.91 9.98
C PHE A 907 -19.85 2.26 8.79
N CYS A 908 -18.74 1.54 8.63
CA CYS A 908 -17.95 1.53 7.38
C CYS A 908 -18.36 0.37 6.48
N PRO A 909 -18.05 0.42 5.17
CA PRO A 909 -18.29 -0.71 4.27
C PRO A 909 -17.60 -2.00 4.78
N ILE A 910 -16.33 -1.94 5.17
CA ILE A 910 -15.58 -3.03 5.80
C ILE A 910 -15.13 -2.62 7.21
N MET A 911 -15.32 -3.50 8.21
CA MET A 911 -14.88 -3.30 9.59
C MET A 911 -13.71 -4.22 9.91
N GLN A 912 -12.52 -3.68 10.16
CA GLN A 912 -11.32 -4.48 10.39
C GLN A 912 -10.40 -3.85 11.43
N TYR A 913 -9.84 -4.65 12.34
CA TYR A 913 -8.64 -4.27 13.08
C TYR A 913 -7.42 -5.01 12.57
N HIS A 914 -6.24 -4.37 12.68
CA HIS A 914 -4.96 -4.91 12.25
C HIS A 914 -3.82 -4.32 13.10
N ALA A 915 -2.64 -4.95 13.05
CA ALA A 915 -1.44 -4.53 13.75
C ALA A 915 -0.19 -4.89 12.93
N GLU A 916 0.78 -3.98 12.89
CA GLU A 916 1.93 -4.07 11.99
C GLU A 916 2.96 -5.15 12.32
N SER A 917 3.43 -5.22 13.57
CA SER A 917 4.63 -6.02 13.86
C SER A 917 4.72 -6.47 15.31
N LYS A 918 5.50 -7.55 15.49
CA LYS A 918 5.93 -8.05 16.81
C LYS A 918 6.96 -7.07 17.37
N ALA A 919 6.58 -6.36 18.42
CA ALA A 919 7.48 -5.49 19.19
C ALA A 919 7.80 -6.12 20.56
N GLU A 920 8.49 -5.38 21.43
CA GLU A 920 8.77 -5.77 22.84
C GLU A 920 7.51 -6.15 23.62
N PHE A 921 6.35 -5.63 23.22
CA PHE A 921 5.03 -5.94 23.79
C PHE A 921 4.04 -6.33 22.69
N ASN A 922 3.01 -7.10 23.05
CA ASN A 922 1.91 -7.47 22.15
C ASN A 922 1.22 -6.22 21.57
N GLN A 923 1.32 -6.03 20.25
CA GLN A 923 0.77 -4.89 19.52
C GLN A 923 -0.62 -5.16 18.92
N ASP A 924 -1.25 -6.29 19.20
CA ASP A 924 -2.55 -6.63 18.63
C ASP A 924 -3.60 -5.56 18.94
N ARG A 925 -4.37 -5.16 17.93
CA ARG A 925 -5.55 -4.29 18.12
C ARG A 925 -6.79 -5.11 18.52
N THR A 926 -6.58 -6.26 19.15
CA THR A 926 -7.67 -7.07 19.71
C THR A 926 -8.23 -6.42 20.97
N PRO A 927 -9.55 -6.48 21.21
CA PRO A 927 -10.17 -5.79 22.35
C PRO A 927 -9.60 -6.20 23.71
N TRP A 928 -9.23 -7.47 23.88
CA TRP A 928 -8.60 -7.98 25.11
C TRP A 928 -7.17 -7.48 25.28
N ASN A 929 -6.38 -7.39 24.20
CA ASN A 929 -5.03 -6.82 24.30
C ASN A 929 -5.08 -5.32 24.58
N ILE A 930 -5.98 -4.56 23.93
CA ILE A 930 -6.18 -3.14 24.25
C ILE A 930 -6.58 -2.97 25.72
N ALA A 931 -7.51 -3.78 26.23
CA ALA A 931 -7.93 -3.72 27.63
C ALA A 931 -6.79 -3.98 28.61
N GLU A 932 -5.97 -4.99 28.36
CA GLU A 932 -4.80 -5.31 29.17
C GLU A 932 -3.75 -4.20 29.12
N ARG A 933 -3.36 -3.79 27.91
CA ARG A 933 -2.26 -2.84 27.68
C ARG A 933 -2.59 -1.42 28.15
N THR A 934 -3.86 -1.03 28.11
CA THR A 934 -4.32 0.29 28.57
C THR A 934 -4.82 0.27 30.01
N GLY A 935 -4.99 -0.91 30.63
CA GLY A 935 -5.61 -1.07 31.94
C GLY A 935 -7.11 -0.71 31.98
N ASN A 936 -7.78 -0.65 30.81
CA ASN A 936 -9.18 -0.26 30.70
C ASN A 936 -10.04 -1.41 30.14
N PRO A 937 -10.76 -2.16 30.99
CA PRO A 937 -11.56 -3.31 30.56
C PRO A 937 -12.73 -2.94 29.64
N TYR A 938 -13.13 -1.66 29.60
CA TYR A 938 -14.22 -1.19 28.76
C TYR A 938 -13.90 -1.31 27.25
N ALA A 939 -12.64 -1.46 26.85
CA ALA A 939 -12.27 -1.73 25.45
C ALA A 939 -12.95 -3.00 24.91
N ILE A 940 -13.11 -4.05 25.74
CA ILE A 940 -13.81 -5.28 25.37
C ILE A 940 -15.29 -5.00 25.16
N GLU A 941 -15.96 -4.36 26.13
CA GLU A 941 -17.39 -4.09 26.06
C GLU A 941 -17.75 -3.13 24.92
N GLY A 942 -16.97 -2.06 24.76
CA GLY A 942 -17.16 -1.07 23.70
C GLY A 942 -17.03 -1.70 22.32
N TYR A 943 -15.97 -2.46 22.04
CA TYR A 943 -15.83 -3.15 20.76
C TYR A 943 -16.92 -4.20 20.56
N ARG A 944 -17.16 -5.05 21.57
CA ARG A 944 -18.17 -6.11 21.51
C ARG A 944 -19.54 -5.57 21.12
N PHE A 945 -19.96 -4.47 21.73
CA PHE A 945 -21.27 -3.88 21.43
C PHE A 945 -21.35 -3.47 19.95
N PHE A 946 -20.38 -2.72 19.43
CA PHE A 946 -20.42 -2.23 18.05
C PHE A 946 -20.18 -3.31 16.99
N ALA A 947 -19.37 -4.33 17.29
CA ALA A 947 -19.24 -5.52 16.44
C ALA A 947 -20.55 -6.30 16.35
N ASN A 948 -21.30 -6.41 17.46
CA ASN A 948 -22.64 -7.01 17.46
C ASN A 948 -23.67 -6.12 16.75
N VAL A 949 -23.65 -4.79 16.94
CA VAL A 949 -24.50 -3.86 16.16
C VAL A 949 -24.30 -4.07 14.66
N ARG A 950 -23.05 -4.20 14.21
CA ARG A 950 -22.73 -4.49 12.81
C ARG A 950 -23.37 -5.80 12.35
N MET A 951 -23.20 -6.89 13.11
CA MET A 951 -23.86 -8.17 12.78
C MET A 951 -25.38 -8.08 12.80
N ASN A 952 -25.97 -7.28 13.70
CA ASN A 952 -27.41 -7.05 13.70
C ASN A 952 -27.87 -6.29 12.46
N LEU A 953 -27.07 -5.36 11.95
CA LEU A 953 -27.34 -4.57 10.75
C LEU A 953 -26.91 -5.25 9.44
N LEU A 954 -26.32 -6.45 9.48
CA LEU A 954 -25.85 -7.15 8.28
C LEU A 954 -26.90 -7.23 7.14
N PRO A 955 -28.21 -7.48 7.40
CA PRO A 955 -29.22 -7.44 6.35
C PRO A 955 -29.35 -6.08 5.67
N TYR A 956 -29.35 -4.99 6.44
CA TYR A 956 -29.35 -3.62 5.91
C TYR A 956 -28.08 -3.31 5.13
N ILE A 957 -26.91 -3.62 5.71
CA ILE A 957 -25.60 -3.38 5.09
C ILE A 957 -25.51 -4.06 3.74
N TYR A 958 -25.90 -5.33 3.65
CA TYR A 958 -25.82 -6.10 2.42
C TYR A 958 -26.82 -5.62 1.36
N HIS A 959 -28.04 -5.26 1.76
CA HIS A 959 -29.00 -4.65 0.84
C HIS A 959 -28.46 -3.35 0.23
N GLN A 960 -27.85 -2.50 1.06
CA GLN A 960 -27.25 -1.24 0.60
C GLN A 960 -25.98 -1.47 -0.23
N ALA A 961 -25.17 -2.47 0.10
CA ALA A 961 -24.02 -2.89 -0.70
C ALA A 961 -24.44 -3.36 -2.10
N ARG A 962 -25.56 -4.08 -2.21
CA ARG A 962 -26.12 -4.48 -3.50
C ARG A 962 -26.53 -3.27 -4.34
N ILE A 963 -27.21 -2.29 -3.74
CA ILE A 963 -27.51 -1.01 -4.40
C ILE A 963 -26.22 -0.34 -4.89
N SER A 964 -25.16 -0.32 -4.07
CA SER A 964 -23.87 0.23 -4.47
C SER A 964 -23.23 -0.50 -5.64
N SER A 965 -23.32 -1.82 -5.70
CA SER A 965 -22.82 -2.61 -6.83
C SER A 965 -23.63 -2.39 -8.12
N GLU A 966 -24.95 -2.28 -8.01
CA GLU A 966 -25.86 -2.09 -9.16
C GLU A 966 -25.79 -0.66 -9.73
N THR A 967 -25.77 0.35 -8.84
CA THR A 967 -25.83 1.77 -9.22
C THR A 967 -24.46 2.40 -9.35
N GLY A 968 -23.49 2.02 -8.52
CA GLY A 968 -22.21 2.71 -8.35
C GLY A 968 -22.21 3.78 -7.26
N VAL A 969 -23.37 4.12 -6.67
CA VAL A 969 -23.45 5.05 -5.54
C VAL A 969 -22.83 4.42 -4.29
N PRO A 970 -21.89 5.06 -3.59
CA PRO A 970 -21.15 4.43 -2.49
C PRO A 970 -22.03 4.05 -1.30
N LEU A 971 -21.58 3.06 -0.53
CA LEU A 971 -22.25 2.64 0.70
C LEU A 971 -22.01 3.68 1.81
N MET A 972 -20.81 4.22 1.90
CA MET A 972 -20.46 5.33 2.79
C MET A 972 -20.43 6.63 1.97
N ARG A 973 -21.40 7.52 2.22
CA ARG A 973 -21.75 8.65 1.34
C ARG A 973 -21.51 9.98 2.06
N PRO A 974 -20.63 10.85 1.55
CA PRO A 974 -20.53 12.20 2.07
C PRO A 974 -21.86 12.95 1.89
N LEU A 975 -22.17 13.86 2.81
CA LEU A 975 -23.43 14.59 2.77
C LEU A 975 -23.60 15.43 1.49
N CYS A 976 -22.51 15.94 0.92
CA CYS A 976 -22.54 16.67 -0.36
C CYS A 976 -22.95 15.81 -1.56
N LEU A 977 -22.86 14.47 -1.47
CA LEU A 977 -23.37 13.55 -2.47
C LEU A 977 -24.89 13.37 -2.34
N GLU A 978 -25.40 13.32 -1.11
CA GLU A 978 -26.81 13.04 -0.81
C GLU A 978 -27.69 14.31 -0.87
N PHE A 979 -27.14 15.45 -0.46
CA PHE A 979 -27.84 16.74 -0.34
C PHE A 979 -27.09 17.86 -1.09
N PRO A 980 -26.90 17.75 -2.41
CA PRO A 980 -26.04 18.65 -3.20
C PRO A 980 -26.48 20.11 -3.20
N GLU A 981 -27.79 20.35 -3.09
CA GLU A 981 -28.38 21.69 -3.04
C GLU A 981 -28.21 22.38 -1.68
N ASP A 982 -27.83 21.64 -0.63
CA ASP A 982 -27.59 22.20 0.69
C ASP A 982 -26.16 22.75 0.80
N SER A 983 -26.02 24.08 0.85
CA SER A 983 -24.70 24.71 0.97
C SER A 983 -23.96 24.35 2.26
N SER A 984 -24.66 23.90 3.30
CA SER A 984 -24.10 23.62 4.62
C SER A 984 -23.27 22.34 4.64
N VAL A 985 -23.52 21.40 3.71
CA VAL A 985 -22.87 20.09 3.69
C VAL A 985 -21.60 20.03 2.83
N LYS A 986 -21.33 21.08 2.04
CA LYS A 986 -20.28 21.08 1.00
C LYS A 986 -18.87 20.81 1.53
N THR A 987 -18.60 21.04 2.81
CA THR A 987 -17.27 20.84 3.43
C THR A 987 -17.30 19.88 4.62
N ILE A 988 -18.45 19.29 4.94
CA ILE A 988 -18.59 18.37 6.06
C ILE A 988 -17.93 17.04 5.67
N PHE A 989 -16.85 16.67 6.36
CA PHE A 989 -16.15 15.40 6.18
C PHE A 989 -16.33 14.46 7.38
N ASP A 990 -16.80 15.00 8.51
CA ASP A 990 -16.86 14.33 9.80
C ASP A 990 -18.25 13.78 10.14
N GLU A 991 -19.16 13.78 9.15
CA GLU A 991 -20.52 13.22 9.18
C GLU A 991 -20.87 12.71 7.78
N TYR A 992 -21.60 11.60 7.69
CA TYR A 992 -21.91 10.95 6.42
C TYR A 992 -23.19 10.13 6.50
N MET A 993 -23.74 9.78 5.34
CA MET A 993 -24.80 8.77 5.24
C MET A 993 -24.18 7.39 5.05
N PHE A 994 -24.65 6.40 5.80
CA PHE A 994 -24.33 4.99 5.61
C PHE A 994 -25.53 4.27 5.01
N GLY A 995 -25.43 3.95 3.72
CA GLY A 995 -26.57 3.67 2.85
C GLY A 995 -27.48 4.89 2.68
N GLU A 996 -28.73 4.66 2.34
CA GLU A 996 -29.73 5.71 2.09
C GLU A 996 -30.33 6.31 3.36
N SER A 997 -30.18 5.63 4.50
CA SER A 997 -31.06 5.86 5.65
C SER A 997 -30.38 6.30 6.94
N LEU A 998 -29.09 6.01 7.14
CA LEU A 998 -28.41 6.25 8.42
C LEU A 998 -27.45 7.45 8.33
N LEU A 999 -27.74 8.54 9.02
CA LEU A 999 -26.80 9.65 9.24
C LEU A 999 -25.88 9.29 10.42
N VAL A 1000 -24.58 9.22 10.17
CA VAL A 1000 -23.54 8.81 11.15
C VAL A 1000 -22.60 9.99 11.38
N ALA A 1001 -22.35 10.33 12.65
CA ALA A 1001 -21.45 11.41 13.04
C ALA A 1001 -20.47 10.93 14.13
N PRO A 1002 -19.33 10.31 13.76
CA PRO A 1002 -18.37 9.73 14.71
C PRO A 1002 -17.68 10.77 15.60
N VAL A 1003 -17.34 10.46 16.85
CA VAL A 1003 -16.54 11.40 17.68
C VAL A 1003 -15.06 11.27 17.30
N ILE A 1004 -14.50 12.34 16.74
CA ILE A 1004 -13.14 12.38 16.17
C ILE A 1004 -12.15 13.26 16.96
N GLU A 1005 -12.56 13.69 18.16
CA GLU A 1005 -11.76 14.50 19.08
C GLU A 1005 -11.59 13.75 20.41
N GLU A 1006 -10.35 13.68 20.91
CA GLU A 1006 -10.03 13.02 22.18
C GLU A 1006 -10.72 13.69 23.38
N GLY A 1007 -11.26 12.88 24.29
CA GLY A 1007 -11.95 13.32 25.51
C GLY A 1007 -13.37 13.87 25.28
N SER A 1008 -13.83 13.96 24.02
CA SER A 1008 -15.13 14.53 23.72
C SER A 1008 -16.27 13.57 24.04
N THR A 1009 -17.36 14.12 24.60
CA THR A 1009 -18.58 13.36 24.99
C THR A 1009 -19.84 13.94 24.37
N GLU A 1010 -19.70 14.92 23.49
CA GLU A 1010 -20.77 15.53 22.71
C GLU A 1010 -20.16 16.23 21.49
N ARG A 1011 -20.88 16.27 20.37
CA ARG A 1011 -20.43 16.99 19.17
C ARG A 1011 -21.57 17.75 18.53
N ASN A 1012 -21.23 18.74 17.71
CA ASN A 1012 -22.21 19.32 16.81
C ASN A 1012 -22.51 18.32 15.69
N VAL A 1013 -23.79 18.22 15.33
CA VAL A 1013 -24.30 17.39 14.24
C VAL A 1013 -25.17 18.26 13.35
N TYR A 1014 -24.94 18.21 12.04
CA TYR A 1014 -25.81 18.81 11.06
C TYR A 1014 -26.86 17.81 10.59
N PHE A 1015 -28.13 18.20 10.68
CA PHE A 1015 -29.25 17.44 10.16
C PHE A 1015 -29.73 18.12 8.89
N PRO A 1016 -29.57 17.51 7.71
CA PRO A 1016 -30.16 18.00 6.46
C PRO A 1016 -31.69 18.02 6.53
N ASP A 1017 -32.33 18.62 5.51
CA ASP A 1017 -33.79 18.63 5.40
C ASP A 1017 -34.40 17.23 5.55
N GLY A 1018 -35.49 17.14 6.31
CA GLY A 1018 -36.13 15.88 6.69
C GLY A 1018 -36.29 15.71 8.20
N THR A 1019 -36.88 14.57 8.57
CA THR A 1019 -37.04 14.16 9.98
C THR A 1019 -36.15 12.97 10.28
N TRP A 1020 -35.40 13.07 11.36
CA TRP A 1020 -34.35 12.14 11.75
C TRP A 1020 -34.63 11.60 13.15
N TYR A 1021 -34.59 10.29 13.31
CA TYR A 1021 -34.85 9.59 14.56
C TYR A 1021 -33.57 8.98 15.08
N SER A 1022 -33.25 9.15 16.36
CA SER A 1022 -32.09 8.49 16.95
C SER A 1022 -32.17 6.96 16.75
N LEU A 1023 -31.08 6.32 16.33
CA LEU A 1023 -31.01 4.86 16.25
C LEU A 1023 -31.12 4.24 17.65
N TRP A 1024 -30.65 4.96 18.67
CA TRP A 1024 -30.49 4.47 20.05
C TRP A 1024 -31.64 4.85 20.98
N THR A 1025 -32.35 5.93 20.68
CA THR A 1025 -33.40 6.50 21.54
C THR A 1025 -34.62 6.91 20.73
N GLU A 1026 -35.67 7.41 21.39
CA GLU A 1026 -36.86 8.00 20.75
C GLU A 1026 -36.67 9.50 20.41
N GLU A 1027 -35.45 10.04 20.50
CA GLU A 1027 -35.17 11.43 20.14
C GLU A 1027 -35.43 11.68 18.65
N VAL A 1028 -36.15 12.78 18.35
CA VAL A 1028 -36.50 13.19 16.99
C VAL A 1028 -35.93 14.57 16.71
N VAL A 1029 -35.29 14.73 15.57
CA VAL A 1029 -34.75 16.00 15.07
C VAL A 1029 -35.35 16.29 13.70
N VAL A 1030 -35.92 17.49 13.54
CA VAL A 1030 -36.36 17.99 12.24
C VAL A 1030 -35.28 18.94 11.73
N GLY A 1031 -34.71 18.62 10.56
CA GLY A 1031 -33.77 19.47 9.84
C GLY A 1031 -34.49 20.44 8.88
N PRO A 1032 -33.76 21.35 8.21
CA PRO A 1032 -32.32 21.56 8.34
C PRO A 1032 -31.94 22.21 9.68
N ALA A 1033 -31.03 21.63 10.45
CA ALA A 1033 -30.65 22.13 11.77
C ALA A 1033 -29.29 21.63 12.26
N TYR A 1034 -28.56 22.50 12.97
CA TYR A 1034 -27.47 22.07 13.84
C TYR A 1034 -27.99 21.72 15.24
N ARG A 1035 -27.51 20.62 15.81
CA ARG A 1035 -27.74 20.24 17.21
C ARG A 1035 -26.45 19.81 17.87
N ARG A 1036 -26.33 20.10 19.15
CA ARG A 1036 -25.29 19.54 20.01
C ARG A 1036 -25.80 18.21 20.55
N VAL A 1037 -25.24 17.11 20.06
CA VAL A 1037 -25.69 15.74 20.37
C VAL A 1037 -24.74 15.11 21.38
N LYS A 1038 -25.31 14.51 22.42
CA LYS A 1038 -24.53 13.74 23.40
C LYS A 1038 -23.99 12.48 22.76
N ALA A 1039 -22.70 12.24 22.97
CA ALA A 1039 -21.96 11.11 22.46
C ALA A 1039 -20.98 10.59 23.53
N PRO A 1040 -21.46 10.13 24.71
CA PRO A 1040 -20.59 9.48 25.69
C PRO A 1040 -19.84 8.30 25.06
N LEU A 1041 -18.78 7.80 25.72
CA LEU A 1041 -17.92 6.76 25.13
C LEU A 1041 -18.66 5.46 24.75
N ASN A 1042 -19.85 5.20 25.29
CA ASN A 1042 -20.71 4.07 24.94
C ASN A 1042 -21.68 4.34 23.80
N THR A 1043 -21.61 5.50 23.12
CA THR A 1043 -22.56 5.88 22.08
C THR A 1043 -21.88 6.70 20.98
N ILE A 1044 -22.27 6.44 19.74
CA ILE A 1044 -21.98 7.24 18.56
C ILE A 1044 -23.29 7.86 18.05
N PRO A 1045 -23.36 9.16 17.71
CA PRO A 1045 -24.54 9.73 17.08
C PRO A 1045 -24.86 9.03 15.75
N VAL A 1046 -26.01 8.35 15.70
CA VAL A 1046 -26.57 7.74 14.50
C VAL A 1046 -28.06 8.02 14.46
N PHE A 1047 -28.55 8.52 13.34
CA PHE A 1047 -29.94 8.88 13.15
C PHE A 1047 -30.49 8.27 11.86
N VAL A 1048 -31.72 7.78 11.93
CA VAL A 1048 -32.43 7.13 10.84
C VAL A 1048 -33.41 8.11 10.22
N LYS A 1049 -33.34 8.23 8.90
CA LYS A 1049 -34.26 9.06 8.13
C LYS A 1049 -35.69 8.54 8.26
N ARG A 1050 -36.67 9.43 8.38
CA ARG A 1050 -38.10 9.09 8.26
C ARG A 1050 -38.36 8.37 6.93
N GLY A 1051 -39.31 7.44 6.91
CA GLY A 1051 -39.61 6.65 5.72
C GLY A 1051 -38.69 5.43 5.54
N THR A 1052 -37.95 5.03 6.58
CA THR A 1052 -37.02 3.89 6.53
C THR A 1052 -37.66 2.62 7.07
N VAL A 1053 -37.34 1.48 6.46
CA VAL A 1053 -37.52 0.15 7.06
C VAL A 1053 -36.13 -0.45 7.32
N LEU A 1054 -35.77 -0.59 8.58
CA LEU A 1054 -34.47 -1.13 8.98
C LEU A 1054 -34.61 -2.61 9.32
N LEU A 1055 -34.18 -3.47 8.40
CA LEU A 1055 -34.14 -4.93 8.60
C LEU A 1055 -32.87 -5.33 9.35
N MET A 1056 -33.04 -6.11 10.42
CA MET A 1056 -32.01 -6.47 11.37
C MET A 1056 -32.11 -7.95 11.77
N ASN A 1057 -31.02 -8.50 12.29
CA ASN A 1057 -30.96 -9.82 12.95
C ASN A 1057 -30.57 -9.64 14.41
N THR A 1058 -31.41 -10.02 15.37
CA THR A 1058 -31.15 -9.85 16.80
C THR A 1058 -31.31 -11.17 17.55
N ASP A 1059 -31.05 -11.17 18.85
CA ASP A 1059 -31.54 -12.24 19.73
C ASP A 1059 -32.96 -11.95 20.24
N GLU A 1060 -33.44 -12.77 21.18
CA GLU A 1060 -34.79 -12.65 21.75
C GLU A 1060 -35.05 -11.33 22.50
N THR A 1061 -34.01 -10.57 22.85
CA THR A 1061 -34.15 -9.23 23.46
C THR A 1061 -34.62 -8.18 22.45
N LEU A 1062 -34.47 -8.45 21.15
CA LEU A 1062 -34.76 -7.54 20.05
C LEU A 1062 -33.91 -6.25 20.05
N GLN A 1063 -32.83 -6.21 20.84
CA GLN A 1063 -31.94 -5.06 20.97
C GLN A 1063 -30.78 -5.10 19.97
N LEU A 1064 -30.36 -3.91 19.52
CA LEU A 1064 -29.07 -3.73 18.86
C LEU A 1064 -27.92 -3.96 19.84
N GLY A 1065 -26.82 -4.53 19.35
CA GLY A 1065 -25.70 -4.98 20.18
C GLY A 1065 -25.89 -6.37 20.80
N SER A 1066 -26.98 -7.06 20.49
CA SER A 1066 -27.24 -8.42 20.96
C SER A 1066 -26.44 -9.47 20.19
N TRP A 1067 -26.06 -10.55 20.87
CA TRP A 1067 -25.22 -11.61 20.31
C TRP A 1067 -25.98 -12.53 19.37
N VAL A 1068 -25.68 -12.42 18.07
CA VAL A 1068 -26.19 -13.31 17.01
C VAL A 1068 -25.14 -14.29 16.47
N GLY A 1069 -23.87 -14.18 16.90
CA GLY A 1069 -22.79 -15.04 16.46
C GLY A 1069 -22.22 -14.67 15.09
N ASN A 1070 -21.49 -15.62 14.49
CA ASN A 1070 -20.82 -15.46 13.19
C ASN A 1070 -21.62 -16.08 12.04
N GLU A 1071 -22.76 -16.72 12.31
CA GLU A 1071 -23.59 -17.37 11.30
C GLU A 1071 -24.27 -16.30 10.42
N ILE A 1072 -24.20 -16.52 9.11
CA ILE A 1072 -24.63 -15.57 8.05
C ILE A 1072 -25.60 -16.20 7.05
N ASP A 1073 -25.98 -17.46 7.25
CA ASP A 1073 -26.86 -18.24 6.39
C ASP A 1073 -28.29 -18.36 6.97
N SER A 1074 -28.55 -17.76 8.13
CA SER A 1074 -29.84 -17.75 8.78
C SER A 1074 -30.03 -16.54 9.72
N TYR A 1075 -31.29 -16.29 10.09
CA TYR A 1075 -31.63 -15.33 11.14
C TYR A 1075 -31.76 -16.03 12.49
N LYS A 1076 -31.26 -15.39 13.55
CA LYS A 1076 -31.59 -15.74 14.92
C LYS A 1076 -32.98 -15.20 15.28
N THR A 1077 -33.19 -13.90 15.12
CA THR A 1077 -34.52 -13.26 15.19
C THR A 1077 -34.55 -12.11 14.18
N PRO A 1078 -35.26 -12.25 13.05
CA PRO A 1078 -35.38 -11.18 12.08
C PRO A 1078 -36.31 -10.08 12.62
N VAL A 1079 -35.91 -8.82 12.49
CA VAL A 1079 -36.65 -7.66 12.98
C VAL A 1079 -36.68 -6.57 11.90
N ALA A 1080 -37.85 -6.06 11.55
CA ALA A 1080 -37.97 -4.82 10.78
C ALA A 1080 -38.45 -3.68 11.68
N ARG A 1081 -37.59 -2.68 11.88
CA ARG A 1081 -37.94 -1.44 12.57
C ARG A 1081 -38.42 -0.41 11.54
N ILE A 1082 -39.67 0.04 11.67
CA ILE A 1082 -40.37 0.84 10.67
C ILE A 1082 -40.49 2.28 11.17
N TYR A 1083 -39.93 3.21 10.39
CA TYR A 1083 -39.97 4.65 10.61
C TYR A 1083 -41.03 5.26 9.70
N LEU A 1084 -42.27 5.37 10.20
CA LEU A 1084 -43.46 5.63 9.38
C LEU A 1084 -43.42 6.97 8.63
N GLU A 1085 -43.82 6.92 7.36
CA GLU A 1085 -44.07 8.06 6.49
C GLU A 1085 -45.34 7.79 5.69
N ASP A 1086 -46.14 8.84 5.46
CA ASP A 1086 -47.36 8.68 4.66
C ASP A 1086 -46.96 8.49 3.19
N GLY A 1087 -47.37 7.37 2.60
CA GLY A 1087 -46.92 6.96 1.27
C GLY A 1087 -45.62 6.17 1.25
N LEU A 1088 -45.13 5.69 2.40
CA LEU A 1088 -44.00 4.77 2.49
C LEU A 1088 -44.22 3.56 1.57
N ASN A 1089 -43.24 3.24 0.74
CA ASN A 1089 -43.20 2.04 -0.09
C ASN A 1089 -41.74 1.60 -0.27
N VAL A 1090 -41.35 0.52 0.41
CA VAL A 1090 -39.98 0.02 0.45
C VAL A 1090 -39.97 -1.47 0.16
N GLU A 1091 -39.03 -1.89 -0.71
CA GLU A 1091 -38.72 -3.29 -0.97
C GLU A 1091 -37.24 -3.55 -0.64
N ILE A 1092 -36.99 -4.53 0.23
CA ILE A 1092 -35.66 -4.94 0.67
C ILE A 1092 -35.43 -6.37 0.20
N THR A 1093 -34.28 -6.60 -0.43
CA THR A 1093 -33.74 -7.96 -0.60
C THR A 1093 -32.51 -8.09 0.28
N ASP A 1094 -32.57 -9.01 1.24
CA ASP A 1094 -31.51 -9.24 2.22
C ASP A 1094 -30.38 -10.13 1.67
N HIS A 1095 -29.43 -10.45 2.55
CA HIS A 1095 -28.27 -11.30 2.25
C HIS A 1095 -28.59 -12.78 2.00
N LEU A 1096 -29.80 -13.24 2.36
CA LEU A 1096 -30.28 -14.59 2.09
C LEU A 1096 -31.14 -14.64 0.81
N ASN A 1097 -31.21 -13.54 0.06
CA ASN A 1097 -32.10 -13.33 -1.08
C ASN A 1097 -33.60 -13.42 -0.72
N GLN A 1098 -33.94 -13.17 0.54
CA GLN A 1098 -35.32 -13.05 1.00
C GLN A 1098 -35.81 -11.62 0.79
N VAL A 1099 -37.10 -11.48 0.48
CA VAL A 1099 -37.72 -10.19 0.15
C VAL A 1099 -38.64 -9.74 1.29
N LEU A 1100 -38.60 -8.45 1.60
CA LEU A 1100 -39.53 -7.75 2.49
C LEU A 1100 -40.03 -6.49 1.77
N SER A 1101 -41.33 -6.43 1.52
CA SER A 1101 -42.01 -5.24 1.01
C SER A 1101 -42.91 -4.67 2.11
N VAL A 1102 -42.80 -3.36 2.35
CA VAL A 1102 -43.60 -2.63 3.34
C VAL A 1102 -44.18 -1.38 2.70
N GLU A 1103 -45.50 -1.27 2.72
CA GLU A 1103 -46.23 -0.07 2.34
C GLU A 1103 -46.91 0.52 3.58
N ALA A 1104 -46.83 1.83 3.80
CA ALA A 1104 -47.58 2.50 4.87
C ALA A 1104 -48.20 3.82 4.40
N LYS A 1105 -49.45 4.06 4.81
CA LYS A 1105 -50.20 5.28 4.50
C LYS A 1105 -51.23 5.58 5.58
N ILE A 1106 -51.70 6.82 5.62
CA ILE A 1106 -52.79 7.23 6.50
C ILE A 1106 -54.13 7.08 5.76
N VAL A 1107 -55.06 6.30 6.33
CA VAL A 1107 -56.43 6.11 5.84
C VAL A 1107 -57.39 6.41 6.99
N ASP A 1108 -58.34 7.31 6.79
CA ASP A 1108 -59.32 7.72 7.80
C ASP A 1108 -58.68 8.09 9.15
N GLU A 1109 -57.59 8.88 9.12
CA GLU A 1109 -56.79 9.32 10.28
C GLU A 1109 -56.03 8.19 11.03
N GLU A 1110 -56.03 6.96 10.51
CA GLU A 1110 -55.32 5.81 11.07
C GLU A 1110 -54.22 5.30 10.12
N TRP A 1111 -53.14 4.75 10.67
CA TRP A 1111 -52.11 4.10 9.85
C TRP A 1111 -52.61 2.77 9.29
N SER A 1112 -52.40 2.56 8.00
CA SER A 1112 -52.55 1.29 7.30
C SER A 1112 -51.18 0.84 6.78
N VAL A 1113 -50.72 -0.33 7.22
CA VAL A 1113 -49.43 -0.91 6.86
C VAL A 1113 -49.65 -2.26 6.18
N GLU A 1114 -49.17 -2.42 4.95
CA GLU A 1114 -49.20 -3.68 4.21
C GLU A 1114 -47.79 -4.25 4.14
N ILE A 1115 -47.65 -5.53 4.48
CA ILE A 1115 -46.37 -6.22 4.62
C ILE A 1115 -46.45 -7.55 3.88
N SER A 1116 -45.55 -7.71 2.91
CA SER A 1116 -45.33 -8.94 2.18
C SER A 1116 -43.89 -9.39 2.41
N THR A 1117 -43.66 -10.62 2.86
CA THR A 1117 -42.30 -11.10 3.09
C THR A 1117 -42.15 -12.60 2.92
N THR A 1118 -40.97 -13.01 2.49
CA THR A 1118 -40.51 -14.41 2.52
C THR A 1118 -39.73 -14.75 3.79
N ILE A 1119 -39.49 -13.78 4.69
CA ILE A 1119 -38.72 -13.93 5.91
C ILE A 1119 -39.58 -14.58 6.99
N GLY A 1120 -39.22 -15.80 7.38
CA GLY A 1120 -39.92 -16.53 8.45
C GLY A 1120 -39.70 -15.90 9.82
N GLY A 1121 -40.76 -15.75 10.61
CA GLY A 1121 -40.67 -15.30 12.01
C GLY A 1121 -40.36 -13.82 12.22
N LEU A 1122 -40.46 -12.99 11.16
CA LEU A 1122 -40.20 -11.54 11.18
C LEU A 1122 -40.97 -10.83 12.30
N LYS A 1123 -40.23 -10.08 13.13
CA LYS A 1123 -40.75 -9.17 14.15
C LYS A 1123 -40.82 -7.77 13.61
N LEU A 1124 -41.82 -7.01 14.07
CA LEU A 1124 -42.08 -5.66 13.57
C LEU A 1124 -42.06 -4.69 14.74
N LEU A 1125 -41.23 -3.65 14.62
CA LEU A 1125 -41.04 -2.62 15.64
C LEU A 1125 -41.44 -1.26 15.10
N PHE A 1126 -42.27 -0.55 15.86
CA PHE A 1126 -42.67 0.83 15.57
C PHE A 1126 -42.21 1.75 16.70
N LEU A 1127 -41.87 2.99 16.35
CA LEU A 1127 -41.47 4.00 17.31
C LEU A 1127 -42.65 4.51 18.14
N GLU A 1128 -42.44 4.66 19.46
CA GLU A 1128 -43.49 5.18 20.36
C GLU A 1128 -43.77 6.66 20.08
N SER A 1129 -42.77 7.40 19.59
CA SER A 1129 -42.90 8.78 19.11
C SER A 1129 -43.82 8.93 17.90
N GLN A 1130 -44.08 7.87 17.13
CA GLN A 1130 -44.96 7.88 15.96
C GLN A 1130 -46.31 7.18 16.21
N LEU A 1131 -46.30 6.11 17.00
CA LEU A 1131 -47.48 5.32 17.35
C LEU A 1131 -47.55 5.11 18.86
N SER A 1132 -48.50 5.80 19.49
CA SER A 1132 -48.73 5.65 20.93
C SER A 1132 -49.44 4.32 21.24
N ALA A 1133 -49.19 3.76 22.43
CA ALA A 1133 -49.77 2.48 22.86
C ALA A 1133 -51.33 2.40 22.83
N ASN A 1134 -52.00 3.56 22.84
CA ASN A 1134 -53.46 3.67 22.86
C ASN A 1134 -54.07 3.85 21.46
N GLN A 1135 -53.26 3.96 20.40
CA GLN A 1135 -53.74 4.05 19.02
C GLN A 1135 -54.02 2.67 18.43
N THR A 1136 -54.87 2.65 17.40
CA THR A 1136 -55.07 1.49 16.53
C THR A 1136 -54.39 1.72 15.18
N LEU A 1137 -53.83 0.67 14.61
CA LEU A 1137 -53.41 0.65 13.20
C LEU A 1137 -53.95 -0.59 12.50
N THR A 1138 -54.04 -0.53 11.17
CA THR A 1138 -54.38 -1.68 10.34
C THR A 1138 -53.12 -2.29 9.75
N ILE A 1139 -52.90 -3.58 9.95
CA ILE A 1139 -51.78 -4.31 9.36
C ILE A 1139 -52.32 -5.51 8.56
N ASN A 1140 -51.99 -5.61 7.27
CA ASN A 1140 -52.49 -6.66 6.37
C ASN A 1140 -54.02 -6.83 6.49
N HIS A 1141 -54.73 -5.70 6.38
CA HIS A 1141 -56.19 -5.59 6.53
C HIS A 1141 -56.78 -5.98 7.90
N LYS A 1142 -55.96 -6.15 8.94
CA LYS A 1142 -56.43 -6.43 10.31
C LYS A 1142 -56.17 -5.22 11.22
N LYS A 1143 -57.23 -4.71 11.85
CA LYS A 1143 -57.12 -3.64 12.84
C LYS A 1143 -56.61 -4.18 14.18
N VAL A 1144 -55.57 -3.56 14.74
CA VAL A 1144 -54.88 -4.00 15.96
C VAL A 1144 -54.62 -2.79 16.87
N ASN A 1145 -54.78 -2.95 18.18
CA ASN A 1145 -54.31 -1.94 19.15
C ASN A 1145 -52.79 -2.04 19.28
N VAL A 1146 -52.10 -0.89 19.31
CA VAL A 1146 -50.64 -0.86 19.49
C VAL A 1146 -50.20 -1.54 20.80
N SER A 1147 -51.02 -1.52 21.86
CA SER A 1147 -50.74 -2.21 23.12
C SER A 1147 -50.94 -3.74 23.09
N ASP A 1148 -51.74 -4.26 22.14
CA ASP A 1148 -51.99 -5.70 21.98
C ASP A 1148 -50.99 -6.38 21.05
N LEU A 1149 -50.15 -5.58 20.38
CA LEU A 1149 -49.06 -6.02 19.51
C LEU A 1149 -48.13 -7.03 20.22
N GLU A 1150 -47.82 -6.83 21.49
CA GLU A 1150 -46.96 -7.72 22.30
C GLU A 1150 -47.48 -9.17 22.46
N ARG A 1151 -48.75 -9.43 22.16
CA ARG A 1151 -49.43 -10.71 22.45
C ARG A 1151 -49.81 -11.52 21.21
N LEU A 1152 -49.55 -11.00 20.00
CA LEU A 1152 -49.87 -11.70 18.76
C LEU A 1152 -48.76 -12.68 18.38
N ASP A 1153 -49.14 -13.93 18.08
CA ASP A 1153 -48.28 -14.91 17.41
C ASP A 1153 -47.83 -14.32 16.06
N GLY A 1154 -46.60 -13.83 16.04
CA GLY A 1154 -46.06 -12.93 15.01
C GLY A 1154 -45.00 -11.99 15.60
N GLY A 1155 -45.18 -11.56 16.85
CA GLY A 1155 -44.22 -10.82 17.67
C GLY A 1155 -44.05 -9.37 17.22
N TRP A 1156 -44.67 -8.47 17.98
CA TRP A 1156 -44.59 -7.03 17.78
C TRP A 1156 -44.24 -6.41 19.13
N VAL A 1157 -43.26 -5.51 19.20
CA VAL A 1157 -42.82 -4.94 20.49
C VAL A 1157 -42.71 -3.42 20.37
N SER A 1158 -43.20 -2.71 21.39
CA SER A 1158 -43.03 -1.26 21.51
C SER A 1158 -41.63 -0.94 22.03
N CYS A 1159 -40.97 0.09 21.49
CA CYS A 1159 -39.59 0.47 21.84
C CYS A 1159 -39.33 0.67 23.35
N LYS A 1160 -40.34 0.88 24.20
CA LYS A 1160 -40.18 1.10 25.65
C LYS A 1160 -39.51 -0.05 26.43
N LYS A 1161 -39.40 -1.24 25.83
CA LYS A 1161 -38.79 -2.43 26.43
C LYS A 1161 -37.42 -2.81 25.85
N ILE A 1162 -36.94 -2.09 24.82
CA ILE A 1162 -35.74 -2.41 24.03
C ILE A 1162 -34.70 -1.33 24.24
#